data_AF-A0A5C7FHV3-F1
#
_entry.id   AF-A0A5C7FHV3-F1
#
_cell.length_a   1.000
_cell.length_b   1.000
_cell.length_c   1.000
_cell.angle_alpha   90.00
_cell.angle_beta   90.00
_cell.angle_gamma   90.00
#
_symmetry.space_group_name_H-M   'P 1'
#
loop_
_entity.id
_entity.type
_entity.pdbx_description
1 polymer ?
#
loop_
_entity_poly.entity_id
_entity_poly.type
_entity_poly.pdbx_seq_one_letter_code
_entity_poly.pdbx_strand_id
1 'polypeptide(L)'
;MAVKKSELYRSLWESCDELRGSMDASQYKDYVLVLLFIKYVSDRYTGQPFGAITIPEGASFNDMRKLKGKSDIGDRINKEIIKPLFAANKLAINQGADFDDDSKLGTGKAKVERLTNLVAIFEKPELDFSGNGAAGDDILGDAYEYLMRHFAQDSGKSKGQFYTPSEVSRILAGILNMQPEELGAKTTAFDPACGSGSLLLKLAEAADGKIDIYGQENDSATTVLARMNVVLHDMPGALHEIKNGNTLADPKHLEGRHLKQFDFVVANPPFSYKSWTNGVNPDNDPFERFSGYGVPPTKNGDYAWVLHIIKCLKATGRAAVILPHGVLFRGNAEAGIRRAILERGLLAGVIGLPANLFYGTGIPACILLLDRKGATDRSEVFMLDASNSYIKDGNKNRLRERDIHRIVDVFTNRRTEAGYSRSVPVSEIADEQNDYNLNLPRYLDTRQRADDQDIDGHLRGGIPVADIDTLSPYWAVFPNLRTELFEPHRPGYLQLKTDRSQLRPTILAHPEFQSFRQRMRKVFMNWRGRWCNELDKWAMGDNPKDLLHRISEDLLATYADQPLTEPYAVYQHLLDYWNETLQDDLYLISTDGWDQPARQAYRKTKTTKTKGKTKVSDVKGPHGLESKLLPARYLIARFFAEEQAQLDALNADLETATATKNELAEEHGTEDGLLSEPDSLTKTNVNKFLTAIKKDPDMTEERAAAEAFIAACNRESAAKKGIKDLETTIENELPETYANLTDEEVKTLVVEDKWLAHLDAAITAELDRAGQTLANRLTVLSERYADTLPQLSLAADGLEAKVIAHLKNMGYAWK
;
A
#
# COMPACT_ATOMS: atom_id res chain seq x y z
N MET A 1 9.55 -25.48 -7.74
CA MET A 1 10.16 -24.66 -6.69
C MET A 1 9.38 -23.37 -6.65
N ALA A 2 8.94 -22.92 -5.47
CA ALA A 2 8.04 -21.78 -5.36
C ALA A 2 8.71 -20.48 -5.87
N VAL A 3 7.92 -19.69 -6.61
CA VAL A 3 8.31 -18.36 -7.10
C VAL A 3 7.82 -17.32 -6.09
N LYS A 4 8.69 -16.37 -5.72
CA LYS A 4 8.27 -15.25 -4.86
C LYS A 4 7.35 -14.31 -5.64
N LYS A 5 6.28 -13.78 -5.02
CA LYS A 5 5.37 -12.84 -5.71
C LYS A 5 6.12 -11.62 -6.24
N SER A 6 7.10 -11.15 -5.47
CA SER A 6 7.99 -10.05 -5.83
C SER A 6 8.80 -10.30 -7.11
N GLU A 7 9.27 -11.52 -7.33
CA GLU A 7 10.00 -11.90 -8.56
C GLU A 7 9.07 -11.97 -9.77
N LEU A 8 7.88 -12.54 -9.58
CA LEU A 8 6.83 -12.58 -10.60
C LEU A 8 6.45 -11.17 -11.06
N TYR A 9 6.16 -10.26 -10.12
CA TYR A 9 5.79 -8.88 -10.44
C TYR A 9 6.89 -8.13 -11.18
N ARG A 10 8.16 -8.36 -10.80
CA ARG A 10 9.32 -7.79 -11.48
C ARG A 10 9.42 -8.26 -12.93
N SER A 11 9.29 -9.57 -13.18
CA SER A 11 9.35 -10.14 -14.53
C SER A 11 8.17 -9.67 -15.40
N LEU A 12 6.97 -9.53 -14.83
CA LEU A 12 5.83 -8.95 -15.54
C LEU A 12 6.06 -7.47 -15.88
N TRP A 13 6.62 -6.69 -14.97
CA TRP A 13 6.90 -5.27 -15.22
C TRP A 13 7.99 -5.05 -16.27
N GLU A 14 8.95 -5.96 -16.37
CA GLU A 14 9.95 -5.94 -17.45
C GLU A 14 9.30 -6.04 -18.84
N SER A 15 8.18 -6.77 -18.97
CA SER A 15 7.43 -6.81 -20.23
C SER A 15 6.77 -5.47 -20.56
N CYS A 16 6.34 -4.70 -19.55
CA CYS A 16 5.84 -3.35 -19.74
C CYS A 16 6.96 -2.39 -20.20
N ASP A 17 8.16 -2.52 -19.64
CA ASP A 17 9.32 -1.71 -20.03
C ASP A 17 9.73 -1.95 -21.50
N GLU A 18 9.62 -3.18 -22.01
CA GLU A 18 9.93 -3.51 -23.41
C GLU A 18 8.97 -2.83 -24.42
N LEU A 19 7.72 -2.60 -24.01
CA LEU A 19 6.69 -1.92 -24.80
C LEU A 19 6.65 -0.40 -24.56
N ARG A 20 7.30 0.09 -23.51
CA ARG A 20 7.28 1.50 -23.14
C ARG A 20 8.04 2.36 -24.16
N GLY A 21 7.49 3.54 -24.44
CA GLY A 21 8.10 4.54 -25.33
C GLY A 21 7.45 4.62 -26.72
N SER A 22 7.00 3.52 -27.30
CA SER A 22 6.20 3.53 -28.54
C SER A 22 4.68 3.50 -28.28
N MET A 23 4.27 3.25 -27.04
CA MET A 23 2.88 3.13 -26.61
C MET A 23 2.67 3.72 -25.22
N ASP A 24 1.46 4.21 -24.93
CA ASP A 24 1.06 4.59 -23.57
C ASP A 24 0.53 3.39 -22.77
N ALA A 25 0.39 3.56 -21.44
CA ALA A 25 -0.06 2.50 -20.54
C ALA A 25 -1.47 1.97 -20.83
N SER A 26 -2.33 2.79 -21.41
CA SER A 26 -3.67 2.35 -21.80
C SER A 26 -3.65 1.40 -23.00
N GLN A 27 -2.56 1.37 -23.76
CA GLN A 27 -2.40 0.52 -24.94
C GLN A 27 -1.56 -0.72 -24.64
N TYR A 28 -0.37 -0.58 -24.03
CA TYR A 28 0.51 -1.73 -23.83
C TYR A 28 -0.04 -2.73 -22.79
N LYS A 29 -0.99 -2.30 -21.94
CA LYS A 29 -1.72 -3.20 -21.03
C LYS A 29 -2.36 -4.37 -21.77
N ASP A 30 -2.94 -4.13 -22.95
CA ASP A 30 -3.72 -5.14 -23.65
C ASP A 30 -2.81 -6.27 -24.14
N TYR A 31 -1.58 -5.93 -24.55
CA TYR A 31 -0.57 -6.88 -25.00
C TYR A 31 -0.05 -7.75 -23.86
N VAL A 32 0.33 -7.13 -22.74
CA VAL A 32 0.88 -7.84 -21.59
C VAL A 32 -0.15 -8.78 -20.97
N LEU A 33 -1.40 -8.33 -20.81
CA LEU A 33 -2.47 -9.14 -20.21
C LEU A 33 -2.89 -10.29 -21.12
N VAL A 34 -2.91 -10.10 -22.45
CA VAL A 34 -3.17 -11.19 -23.41
C VAL A 34 -2.03 -12.22 -23.40
N LEU A 35 -0.76 -11.80 -23.36
CA LEU A 35 0.38 -12.72 -23.24
C LEU A 35 0.34 -13.52 -21.94
N LEU A 36 0.06 -12.87 -20.81
CA LEU A 36 -0.09 -13.53 -19.51
C LEU A 36 -1.21 -14.57 -19.53
N PHE A 37 -2.36 -14.21 -20.11
CA PHE A 37 -3.47 -15.13 -20.29
C PHE A 37 -3.06 -16.35 -21.13
N ILE A 38 -2.45 -16.13 -22.30
CA ILE A 38 -2.02 -17.22 -23.20
C ILE A 38 -1.01 -18.12 -22.50
N LYS A 39 -0.03 -17.55 -21.80
CA LYS A 39 0.98 -18.31 -21.05
C LYS A 39 0.31 -19.22 -20.02
N TYR A 40 -0.55 -18.66 -19.18
CA TYR A 40 -1.25 -19.40 -18.15
C TYR A 40 -2.11 -20.54 -18.70
N VAL A 41 -3.02 -20.24 -19.64
CA VAL A 41 -3.93 -21.27 -20.14
C VAL A 41 -3.18 -22.35 -20.92
N SER A 42 -2.05 -21.99 -21.56
CA SER A 42 -1.19 -22.96 -22.23
C SER A 42 -0.50 -23.88 -21.23
N ASP A 43 0.10 -23.34 -20.17
CA ASP A 43 0.76 -24.14 -19.14
C ASP A 43 -0.22 -25.10 -18.45
N ARG A 44 -1.43 -24.61 -18.15
CA ARG A 44 -2.45 -25.37 -17.41
C ARG A 44 -3.17 -26.39 -18.27
N TYR A 45 -3.67 -25.98 -19.44
CA TYR A 45 -4.67 -26.77 -20.18
C TYR A 45 -4.13 -27.46 -21.45
N THR A 46 -2.87 -27.22 -21.84
CA THR A 46 -2.32 -27.89 -23.04
C THR A 46 -2.34 -29.40 -22.86
N GLY A 47 -2.97 -30.10 -23.81
CA GLY A 47 -3.05 -31.57 -23.79
C GLY A 47 -4.00 -32.14 -22.73
N GLN A 48 -4.76 -31.30 -22.00
CA GLN A 48 -5.77 -31.76 -21.04
C GLN A 48 -7.10 -32.03 -21.75
N PRO A 49 -7.58 -33.30 -21.82
CA PRO A 49 -8.90 -33.60 -22.34
C PRO A 49 -9.98 -33.00 -21.43
N PHE A 50 -10.96 -32.30 -22.02
CA PHE A 50 -12.07 -31.65 -21.28
C PHE A 50 -11.64 -30.56 -20.28
N GLY A 51 -10.47 -29.93 -20.50
CA GLY A 51 -10.07 -28.74 -19.74
C GLY A 51 -11.09 -27.61 -19.84
N ALA A 52 -11.18 -26.79 -18.78
CA ALA A 52 -12.11 -25.66 -18.73
C ALA A 52 -11.84 -24.62 -19.84
N ILE A 53 -10.59 -24.56 -20.31
CA ILE A 53 -10.17 -23.82 -21.50
C ILE A 53 -9.60 -24.82 -22.50
N THR A 54 -10.06 -24.74 -23.74
CA THR A 54 -9.55 -25.56 -24.85
C THR A 54 -8.34 -24.88 -25.48
N ILE A 55 -7.21 -25.57 -25.56
CA ILE A 55 -6.01 -25.10 -26.29
C ILE A 55 -5.94 -25.85 -27.64
N PRO A 56 -6.27 -25.19 -28.76
CA PRO A 56 -6.15 -25.82 -30.07
C PRO A 56 -4.70 -26.22 -30.40
N GLU A 57 -4.55 -27.25 -31.23
CA GLU A 57 -3.24 -27.65 -31.75
C GLU A 57 -2.58 -26.47 -32.49
N GLY A 58 -1.32 -26.20 -32.16
CA GLY A 58 -0.55 -25.09 -32.74
C GLY A 58 -0.84 -23.71 -32.13
N ALA A 59 -1.78 -23.60 -31.17
CA ALA A 59 -2.18 -22.34 -30.55
C ALA A 59 -1.71 -22.19 -29.10
N SER A 60 -0.70 -22.97 -28.67
CA SER A 60 -0.14 -22.88 -27.32
C SER A 60 0.96 -21.80 -27.23
N PHE A 61 1.31 -21.40 -26.01
CA PHE A 61 2.48 -20.56 -25.77
C PHE A 61 3.77 -21.23 -26.26
N ASN A 62 3.89 -22.56 -26.16
CA ASN A 62 5.03 -23.29 -26.72
C ASN A 62 5.13 -23.16 -28.25
N ASP A 63 4.01 -23.02 -28.95
CA ASP A 63 4.01 -22.74 -30.38
C ASP A 63 4.37 -21.29 -30.67
N MET A 64 3.91 -20.34 -29.84
CA MET A 64 4.34 -18.94 -29.90
C MET A 64 5.87 -18.80 -29.76
N ARG A 65 6.51 -19.57 -28.86
CA ARG A 65 7.97 -19.58 -28.69
C ARG A 65 8.72 -19.97 -29.97
N LYS A 66 8.16 -20.86 -30.79
CA LYS A 66 8.72 -21.29 -32.08
C LYS A 66 8.63 -20.19 -33.16
N LEU A 67 7.95 -19.07 -32.87
CA LEU A 67 7.84 -17.93 -33.79
C LEU A 67 8.95 -16.90 -33.60
N LYS A 68 9.71 -16.96 -32.50
CA LYS A 68 10.82 -16.03 -32.21
C LYS A 68 11.80 -15.92 -33.38
N GLY A 69 12.20 -14.69 -33.71
CA GLY A 69 13.14 -14.38 -34.79
C GLY A 69 12.58 -14.44 -36.21
N LYS A 70 11.31 -14.83 -36.42
CA LYS A 70 10.69 -14.84 -37.75
C LYS A 70 10.26 -13.44 -38.18
N SER A 71 10.38 -13.12 -39.46
CA SER A 71 10.05 -11.79 -40.00
C SER A 71 8.56 -11.45 -39.92
N ASP A 72 7.70 -12.46 -39.87
CA ASP A 72 6.23 -12.39 -39.82
C ASP A 72 5.68 -12.75 -38.43
N ILE A 73 6.51 -12.71 -37.38
CA ILE A 73 6.15 -13.13 -36.02
C ILE A 73 4.83 -12.48 -35.52
N GLY A 74 4.61 -11.19 -35.78
CA GLY A 74 3.41 -10.47 -35.35
C GLY A 74 2.13 -11.04 -35.96
N ASP A 75 2.10 -11.16 -37.29
CA ASP A 75 0.96 -11.72 -38.03
C ASP A 75 0.67 -13.17 -37.62
N ARG A 76 1.73 -13.96 -37.40
CA ARG A 76 1.61 -15.36 -36.95
C ARG A 76 1.09 -15.47 -35.53
N ILE A 77 1.51 -14.62 -34.59
CA ILE A 77 0.93 -14.58 -33.24
C ILE A 77 -0.58 -14.32 -33.32
N ASN A 78 -1.00 -13.34 -34.12
CA ASN A 78 -2.41 -13.01 -34.29
C ASN A 78 -3.22 -14.17 -34.91
N LYS A 79 -2.73 -14.77 -36.01
CA LYS A 79 -3.48 -15.75 -36.81
C LYS A 79 -3.36 -17.19 -36.33
N GLU A 80 -2.17 -17.61 -35.90
CA GLU A 80 -1.89 -19.00 -35.52
C GLU A 80 -2.10 -19.26 -34.03
N ILE A 81 -1.98 -18.23 -33.17
CA ILE A 81 -2.11 -18.39 -31.72
C ILE A 81 -3.42 -17.79 -31.22
N ILE A 82 -3.58 -16.46 -31.30
CA ILE A 82 -4.69 -15.74 -30.64
C ILE A 82 -6.03 -16.12 -31.24
N LYS A 83 -6.17 -16.01 -32.57
CA LYS A 83 -7.44 -16.27 -33.26
C LYS A 83 -8.02 -17.67 -32.99
N PRO A 84 -7.28 -18.78 -33.17
CA PRO A 84 -7.82 -20.11 -32.87
C PRO A 84 -8.10 -20.31 -31.38
N LEU A 85 -7.20 -19.87 -30.49
CA LEU A 85 -7.40 -20.00 -29.05
C LEU A 85 -8.68 -19.28 -28.59
N PHE A 86 -8.89 -18.05 -29.04
CA PHE A 86 -10.06 -17.26 -28.63
C PHE A 86 -11.35 -17.82 -29.24
N ALA A 87 -11.32 -18.26 -30.51
CA ALA A 87 -12.46 -18.87 -31.16
C ALA A 87 -12.91 -20.17 -30.47
N ALA A 88 -11.98 -21.04 -30.11
CA ALA A 88 -12.28 -22.30 -29.42
C ALA A 88 -12.97 -22.10 -28.06
N ASN A 89 -12.68 -20.98 -27.39
CA ASN A 89 -13.22 -20.64 -26.07
C ASN A 89 -14.34 -19.59 -26.11
N LYS A 90 -14.88 -19.28 -27.29
CA LYS A 90 -15.92 -18.25 -27.49
C LYS A 90 -15.55 -16.88 -26.88
N LEU A 91 -14.26 -16.56 -26.89
CA LEU A 91 -13.73 -15.26 -26.52
C LEU A 91 -13.72 -14.36 -27.76
N ALA A 92 -14.17 -13.12 -27.60
CA ALA A 92 -13.99 -12.11 -28.65
C ALA A 92 -12.51 -11.71 -28.69
N ILE A 93 -11.94 -11.58 -29.90
CA ILE A 93 -10.56 -11.12 -30.06
C ILE A 93 -10.43 -9.73 -29.44
N ASN A 94 -9.47 -9.56 -28.53
CA ASN A 94 -9.17 -8.25 -27.97
C ASN A 94 -8.58 -7.35 -29.06
N GLN A 95 -9.37 -6.41 -29.58
CA GLN A 95 -8.93 -5.48 -30.63
C GLN A 95 -7.83 -4.52 -30.15
N GLY A 96 -7.58 -4.43 -28.84
CA GLY A 96 -6.51 -3.63 -28.26
C GLY A 96 -5.10 -4.20 -28.47
N ALA A 97 -4.97 -5.52 -28.66
CA ALA A 97 -3.69 -6.23 -28.75
C ALA A 97 -3.43 -6.80 -30.15
N ASP A 98 -3.04 -5.94 -31.09
CA ASP A 98 -2.60 -6.35 -32.44
C ASP A 98 -1.07 -6.49 -32.48
N PHE A 99 -0.58 -7.73 -32.50
CA PHE A 99 0.86 -8.03 -32.51
C PHE A 99 1.56 -7.74 -33.85
N ASP A 100 0.83 -7.31 -34.88
CA ASP A 100 1.42 -6.88 -36.16
C ASP A 100 1.27 -5.38 -36.44
N ASP A 101 0.87 -4.58 -35.44
CA ASP A 101 0.73 -3.12 -35.57
C ASP A 101 2.10 -2.41 -35.65
N ASP A 102 2.52 -2.05 -36.87
CA ASP A 102 3.75 -1.32 -37.16
C ASP A 102 3.86 0.02 -36.41
N SER A 103 2.72 0.70 -36.19
CA SER A 103 2.69 2.03 -35.56
C SER A 103 3.06 1.98 -34.08
N LYS A 104 2.80 0.83 -33.44
CA LYS A 104 2.99 0.60 -32.01
C LYS A 104 4.25 -0.20 -31.70
N LEU A 105 4.51 -1.23 -32.51
CA LEU A 105 5.57 -2.20 -32.23
C LEU A 105 6.85 -1.93 -33.04
N GLY A 106 6.81 -0.98 -33.98
CA GLY A 106 7.90 -0.68 -34.89
C GLY A 106 7.85 -1.56 -36.14
N THR A 107 8.84 -1.42 -37.03
CA THR A 107 8.88 -2.12 -38.33
C THR A 107 10.11 -3.02 -38.46
N GLY A 108 10.04 -3.98 -39.37
CA GLY A 108 11.16 -4.85 -39.75
C GLY A 108 11.85 -5.50 -38.54
N LYS A 109 13.18 -5.37 -38.47
CA LYS A 109 13.99 -6.01 -37.42
C LYS A 109 13.61 -5.55 -36.01
N ALA A 110 13.21 -4.29 -35.83
CA ALA A 110 12.86 -3.76 -34.51
C ALA A 110 11.60 -4.44 -33.94
N LYS A 111 10.57 -4.65 -34.78
CA LYS A 111 9.36 -5.40 -34.39
C LYS A 111 9.70 -6.83 -33.98
N VAL A 112 10.51 -7.50 -34.81
CA VAL A 112 10.91 -8.89 -34.58
C VAL A 112 11.69 -9.05 -33.28
N GLU A 113 12.68 -8.18 -33.02
CA GLU A 113 13.46 -8.18 -31.79
C GLU A 113 12.57 -7.91 -30.57
N ARG A 114 11.70 -6.88 -30.63
CA ARG A 114 10.77 -6.53 -29.54
C ARG A 114 9.83 -7.68 -29.19
N LEU A 115 9.18 -8.29 -30.18
CA LEU A 115 8.29 -9.43 -29.96
C LEU A 115 9.04 -10.67 -29.47
N THR A 116 10.26 -10.89 -29.98
CA THR A 116 11.13 -11.97 -29.50
C THR A 116 11.52 -11.79 -28.04
N ASN A 117 11.87 -10.56 -27.63
CA ASN A 117 12.19 -10.21 -26.25
C ASN A 117 10.97 -10.39 -25.34
N LEU A 118 9.79 -9.93 -25.77
CA LEU A 118 8.56 -10.12 -25.01
C LEU A 118 8.26 -11.59 -24.76
N VAL A 119 8.32 -12.43 -25.80
CA VAL A 119 8.11 -13.88 -25.62
C VAL A 119 9.18 -14.46 -24.70
N ALA A 120 10.45 -14.03 -24.79
CA ALA A 120 11.53 -14.48 -23.92
C ALA A 120 11.35 -14.08 -22.45
N ILE A 121 10.73 -12.93 -22.15
CA ILE A 121 10.40 -12.54 -20.77
C ILE A 121 9.43 -13.57 -20.16
N PHE A 122 8.39 -13.96 -20.90
CA PHE A 122 7.42 -14.99 -20.48
C PHE A 122 7.97 -16.43 -20.53
N GLU A 123 9.22 -16.65 -20.95
CA GLU A 123 9.90 -17.95 -20.84
C GLU A 123 10.68 -18.12 -19.52
N LYS A 124 10.81 -17.07 -18.71
CA LYS A 124 11.57 -17.14 -17.46
C LYS A 124 10.94 -18.14 -16.49
N PRO A 125 11.73 -18.86 -15.67
CA PRO A 125 11.22 -19.83 -14.71
C PRO A 125 10.20 -19.25 -13.72
N GLU A 126 10.32 -17.96 -13.39
CA GLU A 126 9.37 -17.26 -12.50
C GLU A 126 7.96 -17.10 -13.12
N LEU A 127 7.82 -17.33 -14.43
CA LEU A 127 6.56 -17.27 -15.19
C LEU A 127 6.14 -18.66 -15.72
N ASP A 128 6.63 -19.73 -15.09
CA ASP A 128 6.17 -21.10 -15.34
C ASP A 128 5.01 -21.46 -14.41
N PHE A 129 3.84 -21.69 -15.00
CA PHE A 129 2.60 -22.00 -14.27
C PHE A 129 2.21 -23.49 -14.38
N SER A 130 3.08 -24.34 -14.93
CA SER A 130 2.77 -25.76 -15.14
C SER A 130 2.73 -26.61 -13.86
N GLY A 131 3.42 -26.17 -12.80
CA GLY A 131 3.56 -26.91 -11.54
C GLY A 131 2.67 -26.43 -10.38
N ASN A 132 1.76 -25.50 -10.64
CA ASN A 132 1.02 -24.78 -9.59
C ASN A 132 -0.33 -25.43 -9.30
N GLY A 133 -0.56 -25.85 -8.04
CA GLY A 133 -1.90 -26.19 -7.52
C GLY A 133 -2.71 -24.93 -7.17
N ALA A 134 -3.83 -25.09 -6.45
CA ALA A 134 -4.73 -23.97 -6.08
C ALA A 134 -4.02 -22.75 -5.48
N ALA A 135 -2.96 -22.95 -4.68
CA ALA A 135 -2.17 -21.86 -4.10
C ALA A 135 -1.40 -21.00 -5.13
N GLY A 136 -1.06 -21.56 -6.31
CA GLY A 136 -0.41 -20.81 -7.37
C GLY A 136 -1.37 -20.11 -8.33
N ASP A 137 -2.65 -20.48 -8.32
CA ASP A 137 -3.71 -19.75 -9.05
C ASP A 137 -3.99 -18.40 -8.40
N ASP A 138 -4.02 -18.36 -7.05
CA ASP A 138 -4.10 -17.13 -6.26
C ASP A 138 -2.97 -16.13 -6.60
N ILE A 139 -1.74 -16.63 -6.79
CA ILE A 139 -0.57 -15.81 -7.10
C ILE A 139 -0.74 -15.11 -8.45
N LEU A 140 -1.30 -15.80 -9.43
CA LEU A 140 -1.46 -15.27 -10.79
C LEU A 140 -2.59 -14.25 -10.88
N GLY A 141 -3.73 -14.54 -10.25
CA GLY A 141 -4.82 -13.58 -10.12
C GLY A 141 -4.32 -12.27 -9.48
N ASP A 142 -3.58 -12.37 -8.38
CA ASP A 142 -2.93 -11.24 -7.73
C ASP A 142 -1.96 -10.49 -8.67
N ALA A 143 -1.22 -11.20 -9.52
CA ALA A 143 -0.31 -10.59 -10.48
C ALA A 143 -1.05 -9.83 -11.60
N TYR A 144 -2.18 -10.36 -12.06
CA TYR A 144 -3.06 -9.68 -13.00
C TYR A 144 -3.64 -8.40 -12.39
N GLU A 145 -4.12 -8.48 -11.14
CA GLU A 145 -4.63 -7.34 -10.39
C GLU A 145 -3.55 -6.28 -10.12
N TYR A 146 -2.33 -6.71 -9.81
CA TYR A 146 -1.16 -5.83 -9.68
C TYR A 146 -0.91 -5.05 -10.98
N LEU A 147 -0.89 -5.72 -12.13
CA LEU A 147 -0.72 -5.08 -13.43
C LEU A 147 -1.87 -4.10 -13.73
N MET A 148 -3.11 -4.53 -13.51
CA MET A 148 -4.31 -3.69 -13.71
C MET A 148 -4.26 -2.40 -12.88
N ARG A 149 -3.84 -2.50 -11.61
CA ARG A 149 -3.62 -1.33 -10.74
C ARG A 149 -2.58 -0.38 -11.33
N HIS A 150 -1.42 -0.89 -11.74
CA HIS A 150 -0.36 -0.06 -12.30
C HIS A 150 -0.79 0.61 -13.61
N PHE A 151 -1.51 -0.09 -14.48
CA PHE A 151 -2.04 0.50 -15.71
C PHE A 151 -3.10 1.57 -15.44
N ALA A 152 -3.92 1.41 -14.39
CA ALA A 152 -4.87 2.43 -13.97
C ALA A 152 -4.18 3.68 -13.41
N GLN A 153 -3.06 3.50 -12.69
CA GLN A 153 -2.20 4.58 -12.19
C GLN A 153 -1.54 5.35 -13.36
N ASP A 154 -0.87 4.64 -14.27
CA ASP A 154 -0.09 5.25 -15.35
C ASP A 154 -0.95 5.89 -16.45
N SER A 155 -2.15 5.36 -16.71
CA SER A 155 -2.99 5.87 -17.80
C SER A 155 -3.67 7.21 -17.51
N GLY A 156 -3.86 7.57 -16.23
CA GLY A 156 -4.56 8.79 -15.77
C GLY A 156 -6.03 8.92 -16.21
N LYS A 157 -6.50 8.10 -17.15
CA LYS A 157 -7.81 8.09 -17.78
C LYS A 157 -8.66 6.96 -17.20
N SER A 158 -9.11 7.10 -15.96
CA SER A 158 -10.14 6.22 -15.42
C SER A 158 -11.43 7.02 -15.22
N LYS A 159 -12.33 6.96 -16.21
CA LYS A 159 -13.72 7.40 -15.99
C LYS A 159 -14.48 6.30 -15.23
N GLY A 160 -14.04 5.90 -14.04
CA GLY A 160 -14.74 4.99 -13.12
C GLY A 160 -15.05 3.56 -13.62
N GLN A 161 -14.93 3.28 -14.92
CA GLN A 161 -15.44 2.07 -15.58
C GLN A 161 -14.38 0.96 -15.74
N PHE A 162 -13.09 1.26 -15.60
CA PHE A 162 -12.05 0.28 -15.96
C PHE A 162 -11.52 -0.52 -14.76
N TYR A 163 -11.40 0.10 -13.58
CA TYR A 163 -10.80 -0.52 -12.41
C TYR A 163 -11.25 0.16 -11.11
N THR A 164 -11.71 -0.64 -10.15
CA THR A 164 -11.98 -0.23 -8.77
C THR A 164 -10.75 -0.56 -7.93
N PRO A 165 -10.16 0.39 -7.17
CA PRO A 165 -9.02 0.09 -6.31
C PRO A 165 -9.29 -1.11 -5.40
N SER A 166 -8.40 -2.08 -5.38
CA SER A 166 -8.54 -3.33 -4.60
C SER A 166 -8.87 -3.08 -3.13
N GLU A 167 -8.30 -2.03 -2.54
CA GLU A 167 -8.58 -1.61 -1.17
C GLU A 167 -10.06 -1.30 -0.94
N VAL A 168 -10.70 -0.62 -1.91
CA VAL A 168 -12.13 -0.29 -1.84
C VAL A 168 -12.99 -1.53 -2.13
N SER A 169 -12.58 -2.36 -3.10
CA SER A 169 -13.25 -3.63 -3.39
C SER A 169 -13.32 -4.55 -2.17
N ARG A 170 -12.24 -4.63 -1.38
CA ARG A 170 -12.20 -5.38 -0.12
C ARG A 170 -13.14 -4.83 0.94
N ILE A 171 -13.32 -3.50 1.01
CA ILE A 171 -14.34 -2.89 1.87
C ILE A 171 -15.73 -3.37 1.46
N LEU A 172 -16.09 -3.28 0.16
CA LEU A 172 -17.41 -3.70 -0.32
C LEU A 172 -17.70 -5.17 0.01
N ALA A 173 -16.71 -6.04 -0.23
CA ALA A 173 -16.82 -7.46 0.07
C ALA A 173 -16.99 -7.72 1.59
N GLY A 174 -16.21 -7.02 2.42
CA GLY A 174 -16.26 -7.15 3.88
C GLY A 174 -17.58 -6.65 4.48
N ILE A 175 -18.08 -5.47 4.08
CA ILE A 175 -19.31 -4.88 4.65
C ILE A 175 -20.59 -5.60 4.22
N LEU A 176 -20.55 -6.35 3.12
CA LEU A 176 -21.65 -7.23 2.76
C LEU A 176 -21.84 -8.34 3.80
N ASN A 177 -20.78 -8.67 4.57
CA ASN A 177 -20.81 -9.57 5.72
C ASN A 177 -21.54 -10.89 5.41
N MET A 178 -21.06 -11.58 4.36
CA MET A 178 -21.66 -12.82 3.88
C MET A 178 -21.44 -13.92 4.93
N GLN A 179 -22.51 -14.40 5.53
CA GLN A 179 -22.39 -15.44 6.56
C GLN A 179 -22.18 -16.81 5.89
N PRO A 180 -21.40 -17.72 6.51
CA PRO A 180 -21.15 -19.04 5.94
C PRO A 180 -22.43 -19.82 5.57
N GLU A 181 -23.50 -19.69 6.35
CA GLU A 181 -24.80 -20.32 6.09
C GLU A 181 -25.56 -19.74 4.88
N GLU A 182 -25.15 -18.56 4.39
CA GLU A 182 -25.70 -17.93 3.19
C GLU A 182 -24.91 -18.33 1.91
N LEU A 183 -23.77 -19.01 2.07
CA LEU A 183 -22.88 -19.41 0.98
C LEU A 183 -23.13 -20.84 0.51
N GLY A 184 -22.87 -21.10 -0.78
CA GLY A 184 -23.00 -22.42 -1.38
C GLY A 184 -23.32 -22.36 -2.87
N ALA A 185 -23.43 -23.52 -3.51
CA ALA A 185 -23.58 -23.67 -4.96
C ALA A 185 -24.83 -23.02 -5.61
N LYS A 186 -25.70 -22.37 -4.84
CA LYS A 186 -26.88 -21.63 -5.34
C LYS A 186 -26.80 -20.14 -5.07
N THR A 187 -25.78 -19.70 -4.33
CA THR A 187 -25.61 -18.32 -3.92
C THR A 187 -25.02 -17.56 -5.09
N THR A 188 -25.69 -16.48 -5.50
CA THR A 188 -25.35 -15.74 -6.71
C THR A 188 -24.98 -14.30 -6.39
N ALA A 189 -23.92 -13.82 -7.04
CA ALA A 189 -23.47 -12.43 -6.98
C ALA A 189 -23.48 -11.77 -8.35
N PHE A 190 -23.77 -10.47 -8.40
CA PHE A 190 -23.86 -9.72 -9.65
C PHE A 190 -23.20 -8.36 -9.58
N ASP A 191 -22.57 -7.95 -10.68
CA ASP A 191 -22.14 -6.58 -10.91
C ASP A 191 -22.66 -6.05 -12.26
N PRO A 192 -23.58 -5.06 -12.25
CA PRO A 192 -24.19 -4.50 -13.45
C PRO A 192 -23.28 -3.58 -14.26
N ALA A 193 -22.08 -3.25 -13.77
CA ALA A 193 -21.09 -2.44 -14.46
C ALA A 193 -19.68 -2.94 -14.10
N CYS A 194 -19.43 -4.21 -14.41
CA CYS A 194 -18.35 -4.97 -13.78
C CYS A 194 -16.93 -4.56 -14.19
N GLY A 195 -16.77 -3.74 -15.24
CA GLY A 195 -15.45 -3.32 -15.71
C GLY A 195 -14.55 -4.52 -15.99
N SER A 196 -13.36 -4.54 -15.40
CA SER A 196 -12.38 -5.64 -15.47
C SER A 196 -12.73 -6.86 -14.61
N GLY A 197 -13.88 -6.87 -13.93
CA GLY A 197 -14.32 -7.97 -13.07
C GLY A 197 -13.64 -8.03 -11.69
N SER A 198 -12.66 -7.17 -11.41
CA SER A 198 -11.86 -7.19 -10.17
C SER A 198 -12.72 -7.07 -8.90
N LEU A 199 -13.78 -6.25 -8.92
CA LEU A 199 -14.69 -6.10 -7.79
C LEU A 199 -15.47 -7.39 -7.50
N LEU A 200 -15.99 -8.06 -8.55
CA LEU A 200 -16.66 -9.35 -8.43
C LEU A 200 -15.73 -10.44 -7.90
N LEU A 201 -14.47 -10.43 -8.35
CA LEU A 201 -13.48 -11.42 -7.91
C LEU A 201 -13.11 -11.23 -6.44
N LYS A 202 -13.00 -10.00 -5.96
CA LYS A 202 -12.81 -9.75 -4.51
C LYS A 202 -14.02 -10.17 -3.67
N LEU A 203 -15.23 -10.08 -4.22
CA LEU A 203 -16.40 -10.65 -3.56
C LEU A 203 -16.35 -12.19 -3.53
N ALA A 204 -15.97 -12.84 -4.63
CA ALA A 204 -15.82 -14.29 -4.69
C ALA A 204 -14.72 -14.81 -3.75
N GLU A 205 -13.59 -14.10 -3.67
CA GLU A 205 -12.49 -14.40 -2.74
C GLU A 205 -12.99 -14.33 -1.28
N ALA A 206 -13.73 -13.28 -0.91
CA ALA A 206 -14.32 -13.15 0.42
C ALA A 206 -15.37 -14.23 0.74
N ALA A 207 -15.91 -14.91 -0.28
CA ALA A 207 -16.82 -16.04 -0.14
C ALA A 207 -16.12 -17.40 -0.30
N ASP A 208 -14.78 -17.46 -0.33
CA ASP A 208 -14.00 -18.69 -0.49
C ASP A 208 -14.40 -19.47 -1.77
N GLY A 209 -14.73 -18.75 -2.84
CA GLY A 209 -15.17 -19.32 -4.12
C GLY A 209 -16.55 -20.00 -4.08
N LYS A 210 -17.31 -19.92 -2.98
CA LYS A 210 -18.60 -20.60 -2.79
C LYS A 210 -19.80 -19.85 -3.37
N ILE A 211 -19.58 -19.02 -4.38
CA ILE A 211 -20.63 -18.23 -5.05
C ILE A 211 -20.45 -18.27 -6.57
N ASP A 212 -21.57 -18.22 -7.29
CA ASP A 212 -21.58 -17.99 -8.73
C ASP A 212 -21.61 -16.48 -9.02
N ILE A 213 -20.62 -15.99 -9.76
CA ILE A 213 -20.52 -14.58 -10.15
C ILE A 213 -21.07 -14.31 -11.55
N TYR A 214 -21.79 -13.20 -11.68
CA TYR A 214 -22.40 -12.71 -12.91
C TYR A 214 -21.97 -11.27 -13.13
N GLY A 215 -21.72 -10.87 -14.37
CA GLY A 215 -21.29 -9.52 -14.68
C GLY A 215 -21.87 -9.01 -15.99
N GLN A 216 -22.02 -7.69 -16.10
CA GLN A 216 -22.31 -7.04 -17.36
C GLN A 216 -21.43 -5.80 -17.53
N GLU A 217 -20.81 -5.67 -18.70
CA GLU A 217 -19.94 -4.55 -19.06
C GLU A 217 -20.32 -4.02 -20.45
N ASN A 218 -20.37 -2.70 -20.60
CA ASN A 218 -20.74 -2.05 -21.85
C ASN A 218 -19.60 -2.08 -22.88
N ASP A 219 -18.36 -1.80 -22.45
CA ASP A 219 -17.19 -1.79 -23.33
C ASP A 219 -16.74 -3.20 -23.70
N SER A 220 -16.64 -3.47 -25.00
CA SER A 220 -16.34 -4.82 -25.51
C SER A 220 -14.92 -5.27 -25.19
N ALA A 221 -13.93 -4.38 -25.28
CA ALA A 221 -12.54 -4.69 -24.94
C ALA A 221 -12.40 -5.00 -23.45
N THR A 222 -13.03 -4.19 -22.59
CA THR A 222 -13.04 -4.38 -21.13
C THR A 222 -13.78 -5.67 -20.74
N THR A 223 -14.85 -6.03 -21.45
CA THR A 223 -15.53 -7.33 -21.25
C THR A 223 -14.57 -8.51 -21.50
N VAL A 224 -13.70 -8.42 -22.52
CA VAL A 224 -12.69 -9.46 -22.79
C VAL A 224 -11.66 -9.54 -21.66
N LEU A 225 -11.23 -8.40 -21.11
CA LEU A 225 -10.35 -8.37 -19.94
C LEU A 225 -11.00 -9.06 -18.73
N ALA A 226 -12.26 -8.74 -18.41
CA ALA A 226 -12.98 -9.38 -17.32
C ALA A 226 -13.12 -10.90 -17.50
N ARG A 227 -13.38 -11.35 -18.72
CA ARG A 227 -13.44 -12.78 -19.06
C ARG A 227 -12.11 -13.49 -18.88
N MET A 228 -11.00 -12.87 -19.28
CA MET A 228 -9.67 -13.42 -19.00
C MET A 228 -9.39 -13.42 -17.50
N ASN A 229 -9.79 -12.35 -16.79
CA ASN A 229 -9.53 -12.19 -15.36
C ASN A 229 -10.21 -13.29 -14.52
N VAL A 230 -11.48 -13.63 -14.81
CA VAL A 230 -12.16 -14.74 -14.10
C VAL A 230 -11.52 -16.10 -14.34
N VAL A 231 -10.92 -16.33 -15.51
CA VAL A 231 -10.19 -17.58 -15.80
C VAL A 231 -8.86 -17.64 -15.05
N LEU A 232 -8.18 -16.50 -14.91
CA LEU A 232 -6.90 -16.38 -14.19
C LEU A 232 -7.08 -16.53 -12.67
N HIS A 233 -8.27 -16.25 -12.15
CA HIS A 233 -8.64 -16.45 -10.75
C HIS A 233 -9.36 -17.79 -10.50
N ASP A 234 -9.10 -18.80 -11.35
CA ASP A 234 -9.68 -20.15 -11.27
C ASP A 234 -11.22 -20.22 -11.20
N MET A 235 -11.91 -19.27 -11.85
CA MET A 235 -13.37 -19.26 -12.00
C MET A 235 -13.81 -19.36 -13.47
N PRO A 236 -13.32 -20.34 -14.26
CA PRO A 236 -13.65 -20.44 -15.68
C PRO A 236 -15.16 -20.68 -15.94
N GLY A 237 -15.92 -21.18 -14.96
CA GLY A 237 -17.38 -21.29 -15.05
C GLY A 237 -18.10 -19.95 -15.22
N ALA A 238 -17.52 -18.86 -14.70
CA ALA A 238 -18.08 -17.51 -14.83
C ALA A 238 -17.78 -16.86 -16.19
N LEU A 239 -16.90 -17.46 -17.01
CA LEU A 239 -16.45 -16.89 -18.29
C LEU A 239 -17.59 -16.41 -19.18
N HIS A 240 -18.65 -17.20 -19.28
CA HIS A 240 -19.80 -16.89 -20.13
C HIS A 240 -20.89 -16.09 -19.41
N GLU A 241 -20.78 -15.91 -18.10
CA GLU A 241 -21.68 -15.08 -17.29
C GLU A 241 -21.24 -13.62 -17.20
N ILE A 242 -20.06 -13.29 -17.72
CA ILE A 242 -19.66 -11.93 -18.04
C ILE A 242 -20.20 -11.56 -19.43
N LYS A 243 -21.29 -10.78 -19.47
CA LYS A 243 -21.99 -10.39 -20.70
C LYS A 243 -21.54 -9.01 -21.18
N ASN A 244 -21.48 -8.80 -22.49
CA ASN A 244 -21.25 -7.48 -23.10
C ASN A 244 -22.59 -6.79 -23.42
N GLY A 245 -22.73 -5.51 -23.06
CA GLY A 245 -23.85 -4.64 -23.43
C GLY A 245 -24.20 -3.60 -22.37
N ASN A 246 -24.93 -2.55 -22.74
CA ASN A 246 -25.38 -1.52 -21.82
C ASN A 246 -26.45 -2.06 -20.86
N THR A 247 -26.15 -2.17 -19.56
CA THR A 247 -27.05 -2.76 -18.56
C THR A 247 -28.36 -2.01 -18.37
N LEU A 248 -28.37 -0.68 -18.53
CA LEU A 248 -29.59 0.09 -18.36
C LEU A 248 -30.53 -0.09 -19.57
N ALA A 249 -29.99 -0.08 -20.79
CA ALA A 249 -30.77 -0.18 -22.04
C ALA A 249 -31.10 -1.62 -22.45
N ASP A 250 -30.19 -2.56 -22.21
CA ASP A 250 -30.22 -3.93 -22.71
C ASP A 250 -29.65 -4.89 -21.64
N PRO A 251 -30.36 -5.07 -20.51
CA PRO A 251 -29.95 -5.98 -19.45
C PRO A 251 -29.92 -7.42 -19.97
N LYS A 252 -28.79 -8.11 -19.77
CA LYS A 252 -28.54 -9.47 -20.31
C LYS A 252 -28.89 -10.58 -19.34
N HIS A 253 -28.98 -10.27 -18.05
CA HIS A 253 -29.28 -11.22 -16.99
C HIS A 253 -30.77 -11.18 -16.66
N LEU A 254 -31.55 -12.03 -17.35
CA LEU A 254 -33.02 -12.06 -17.27
C LEU A 254 -33.53 -13.44 -16.83
N GLU A 255 -34.64 -13.44 -16.10
CA GLU A 255 -35.48 -14.61 -15.85
C GLU A 255 -36.85 -14.38 -16.51
N GLY A 256 -37.03 -14.96 -17.70
CA GLY A 256 -38.18 -14.68 -18.55
C GLY A 256 -38.20 -13.21 -18.99
N ARG A 257 -39.21 -12.46 -18.55
CA ARG A 257 -39.35 -11.01 -18.84
C ARG A 257 -38.88 -10.10 -17.70
N HIS A 258 -38.37 -10.68 -16.62
CA HIS A 258 -37.93 -9.94 -15.44
C HIS A 258 -36.41 -9.94 -15.34
N LEU A 259 -35.86 -8.94 -14.62
CA LEU A 259 -34.44 -8.95 -14.25
C LEU A 259 -34.17 -10.15 -13.34
N LYS A 260 -33.08 -10.87 -13.60
CA LYS A 260 -32.61 -11.93 -12.70
C LYS A 260 -32.28 -11.33 -11.33
N GLN A 261 -32.62 -12.06 -10.28
CA GLN A 261 -32.36 -11.63 -8.90
C GLN A 261 -31.17 -12.37 -8.28
N PHE A 262 -30.40 -11.65 -7.47
CA PHE A 262 -29.14 -12.10 -6.88
C PHE A 262 -29.15 -11.95 -5.35
N ASP A 263 -28.35 -12.77 -4.66
CA ASP A 263 -28.15 -12.69 -3.21
C ASP A 263 -27.27 -11.49 -2.86
N PHE A 264 -26.23 -11.26 -3.67
CA PHE A 264 -25.28 -10.17 -3.48
C PHE A 264 -25.14 -9.34 -4.76
N VAL A 265 -25.11 -8.02 -4.62
CA VAL A 265 -24.82 -7.12 -5.74
C VAL A 265 -23.73 -6.12 -5.33
N VAL A 266 -22.65 -6.06 -6.10
CA VAL A 266 -21.60 -5.04 -5.93
C VAL A 266 -21.54 -4.21 -7.19
N ALA A 267 -21.25 -2.90 -7.06
CA ALA A 267 -21.13 -2.07 -8.25
C ALA A 267 -20.26 -0.84 -8.01
N ASN A 268 -19.48 -0.49 -9.04
CA ASN A 268 -18.85 0.82 -9.20
C ASN A 268 -19.29 1.43 -10.54
N PRO A 269 -20.55 1.89 -10.64
CA PRO A 269 -21.07 2.40 -11.89
C PRO A 269 -20.38 3.71 -12.31
N PRO A 270 -20.44 4.08 -13.61
CA PRO A 270 -19.90 5.35 -14.06
C PRO A 270 -20.59 6.54 -13.39
N PHE A 271 -19.80 7.38 -12.71
CA PHE A 271 -20.32 8.52 -11.95
C PHE A 271 -20.98 9.57 -12.85
N SER A 272 -22.17 10.00 -12.43
CA SER A 272 -22.97 11.05 -13.06
C SER A 272 -23.14 10.83 -14.57
N TYR A 273 -23.49 9.59 -14.95
CA TYR A 273 -23.65 9.20 -16.36
C TYR A 273 -24.75 10.03 -17.03
N LYS A 274 -24.34 10.97 -17.90
CA LYS A 274 -25.23 12.00 -18.48
C LYS A 274 -26.18 11.50 -19.57
N SER A 275 -25.91 10.32 -20.14
CA SER A 275 -26.65 9.76 -21.28
C SER A 275 -27.29 8.42 -20.94
N TRP A 276 -27.63 8.23 -19.66
CA TRP A 276 -28.19 6.97 -19.15
C TRP A 276 -29.55 6.61 -19.73
N THR A 277 -30.28 7.61 -20.25
CA THR A 277 -31.59 7.42 -20.90
C THR A 277 -31.47 6.88 -22.34
N ASN A 278 -30.28 6.75 -22.90
CA ASN A 278 -30.11 6.19 -24.25
C ASN A 278 -30.57 4.74 -24.27
N GLY A 279 -31.64 4.44 -25.02
CA GLY A 279 -32.24 3.10 -25.07
C GLY A 279 -33.11 2.75 -23.86
N VAL A 280 -33.39 3.70 -22.97
CA VAL A 280 -34.28 3.53 -21.82
C VAL A 280 -35.43 4.53 -21.94
N ASN A 281 -36.67 4.05 -21.84
CA ASN A 281 -37.83 4.90 -21.68
C ASN A 281 -38.29 4.85 -20.21
N PRO A 282 -37.97 5.86 -19.37
CA PRO A 282 -38.29 5.81 -17.95
C PRO A 282 -39.80 5.78 -17.66
N ASP A 283 -40.60 6.40 -18.54
CA ASP A 283 -42.07 6.46 -18.39
C ASP A 283 -42.74 5.10 -18.69
N ASN A 284 -42.06 4.24 -19.45
CA ASN A 284 -42.53 2.90 -19.81
C ASN A 284 -41.39 1.89 -19.71
N ASP A 285 -40.76 1.83 -18.54
CA ASP A 285 -39.66 0.91 -18.29
C ASP A 285 -40.19 -0.52 -18.14
N PRO A 286 -39.83 -1.46 -19.03
CA PRO A 286 -40.39 -2.83 -19.01
C PRO A 286 -40.00 -3.64 -17.76
N PHE A 287 -38.98 -3.17 -17.03
CA PHE A 287 -38.50 -3.80 -15.80
C PHE A 287 -39.01 -3.12 -14.52
N GLU A 288 -39.85 -2.08 -14.66
CA GLU A 288 -40.46 -1.32 -13.55
C GLU A 288 -39.43 -0.82 -12.53
N ARG A 289 -38.22 -0.43 -12.97
CA ARG A 289 -37.14 0.01 -12.07
C ARG A 289 -37.47 1.30 -11.35
N PHE A 290 -38.23 2.20 -11.99
CA PHE A 290 -38.55 3.53 -11.47
C PHE A 290 -39.89 3.60 -10.73
N SER A 291 -40.70 2.54 -10.81
CA SER A 291 -42.06 2.50 -10.26
C SER A 291 -42.04 2.59 -8.73
N GLY A 292 -42.73 3.59 -8.18
CA GLY A 292 -42.81 3.82 -6.73
C GLY A 292 -41.59 4.49 -6.10
N TYR A 293 -40.63 5.00 -6.91
CA TYR A 293 -39.47 5.78 -6.46
C TYR A 293 -39.37 7.14 -7.14
N GLY A 294 -39.73 7.22 -8.42
CA GLY A 294 -39.52 8.39 -9.28
C GLY A 294 -38.39 8.19 -10.28
N VAL A 295 -38.28 9.11 -11.24
CA VAL A 295 -37.32 9.03 -12.35
C VAL A 295 -36.10 9.90 -12.05
N PRO A 296 -34.87 9.37 -12.15
CA PRO A 296 -33.65 10.17 -11.99
C PRO A 296 -33.56 11.31 -13.01
N PRO A 297 -32.81 12.40 -12.74
CA PRO A 297 -32.59 13.45 -13.72
C PRO A 297 -31.90 12.93 -14.99
N THR A 298 -32.30 13.39 -16.17
CA THR A 298 -31.74 12.90 -17.46
C THR A 298 -30.23 13.06 -17.59
N LYS A 299 -29.66 14.11 -16.97
CA LYS A 299 -28.21 14.38 -16.95
C LYS A 299 -27.46 13.70 -15.80
N ASN A 300 -28.14 12.89 -14.99
CA ASN A 300 -27.53 12.23 -13.84
C ASN A 300 -28.14 10.84 -13.57
N GLY A 301 -27.44 9.81 -14.04
CA GLY A 301 -27.87 8.41 -13.93
C GLY A 301 -27.51 7.70 -12.63
N ASP A 302 -26.98 8.37 -11.61
CA ASP A 302 -26.52 7.71 -10.37
C ASP A 302 -27.63 6.85 -9.74
N TYR A 303 -28.83 7.42 -9.56
CA TYR A 303 -29.98 6.68 -9.03
C TYR A 303 -30.60 5.67 -10.03
N ALA A 304 -30.32 5.78 -11.34
CA ALA A 304 -30.78 4.77 -12.29
C ALA A 304 -30.08 3.42 -12.03
N TRP A 305 -28.79 3.47 -11.69
CA TRP A 305 -28.02 2.29 -11.26
C TRP A 305 -28.52 1.74 -9.93
N VAL A 306 -28.74 2.60 -8.92
CA VAL A 306 -29.27 2.18 -7.61
C VAL A 306 -30.61 1.47 -7.76
N LEU A 307 -31.54 2.03 -8.54
CA LEU A 307 -32.87 1.46 -8.75
C LEU A 307 -32.82 0.15 -9.56
N HIS A 308 -31.90 0.04 -10.54
CA HIS A 308 -31.63 -1.23 -11.22
C HIS A 308 -31.13 -2.29 -10.23
N ILE A 309 -30.14 -1.95 -9.39
CA ILE A 309 -29.59 -2.84 -8.35
C ILE A 309 -30.68 -3.30 -7.39
N ILE A 310 -31.52 -2.39 -6.88
CA ILE A 310 -32.65 -2.73 -6.01
C ILE A 310 -33.54 -3.78 -6.67
N LYS A 311 -33.82 -3.66 -7.97
CA LYS A 311 -34.69 -4.59 -8.70
C LYS A 311 -34.04 -5.96 -8.96
N CYS A 312 -32.70 -6.00 -9.03
CA CYS A 312 -31.89 -7.21 -9.14
C CYS A 312 -31.62 -7.91 -7.80
N LEU A 313 -32.09 -7.39 -6.65
CA LEU A 313 -31.91 -8.05 -5.36
C LEU A 313 -33.05 -9.02 -5.03
N LYS A 314 -32.69 -10.23 -4.57
CA LYS A 314 -33.61 -11.17 -3.91
C LYS A 314 -34.16 -10.56 -2.63
N ALA A 315 -35.23 -11.12 -2.07
CA ALA A 315 -35.85 -10.64 -0.83
C ALA A 315 -34.89 -10.62 0.38
N THR A 316 -33.92 -11.53 0.41
CA THR A 316 -32.86 -11.61 1.44
C THR A 316 -31.53 -11.01 0.98
N GLY A 317 -31.51 -10.36 -0.19
CA GLY A 317 -30.28 -9.92 -0.83
C GLY A 317 -29.76 -8.59 -0.29
N ARG A 318 -28.44 -8.42 -0.38
CA ARG A 318 -27.70 -7.21 0.00
C ARG A 318 -26.89 -6.66 -1.17
N ALA A 319 -26.74 -5.34 -1.23
CA ALA A 319 -25.87 -4.70 -2.20
C ALA A 319 -24.97 -3.63 -1.59
N ALA A 320 -23.76 -3.49 -2.13
CA ALA A 320 -22.86 -2.39 -1.83
C ALA A 320 -22.50 -1.66 -3.13
N VAL A 321 -22.81 -0.37 -3.21
CA VAL A 321 -22.59 0.43 -4.44
C VAL A 321 -21.80 1.69 -4.15
N ILE A 322 -20.77 1.93 -4.97
CA ILE A 322 -19.92 3.12 -4.91
C ILE A 322 -20.54 4.23 -5.75
N LEU A 323 -20.73 5.41 -5.17
CA LEU A 323 -21.34 6.58 -5.81
C LEU A 323 -20.64 7.88 -5.40
N PRO A 324 -20.75 8.97 -6.18
CA PRO A 324 -20.29 10.28 -5.74
C PRO A 324 -21.18 10.80 -4.60
N HIS A 325 -20.62 11.58 -3.66
CA HIS A 325 -21.36 12.13 -2.51
C HIS A 325 -22.65 12.88 -2.86
N GLY A 326 -22.79 13.40 -4.08
CA GLY A 326 -23.99 14.12 -4.48
C GLY A 326 -25.29 13.31 -4.33
N VAL A 327 -25.25 11.97 -4.41
CA VAL A 327 -26.44 11.14 -4.15
C VAL A 327 -26.99 11.32 -2.73
N LEU A 328 -26.12 11.68 -1.78
CA LEU A 328 -26.48 11.86 -0.37
C LEU A 328 -27.34 13.11 -0.13
N PHE A 329 -27.19 14.17 -0.95
CA PHE A 329 -27.74 15.48 -0.61
C PHE A 329 -28.35 16.28 -1.76
N ARG A 330 -28.22 15.85 -3.02
CA ARG A 330 -28.86 16.56 -4.15
C ARG A 330 -30.39 16.56 -3.99
N GLY A 331 -31.01 17.69 -4.34
CA GLY A 331 -32.43 17.96 -4.19
C GLY A 331 -33.31 17.43 -5.34
N ASN A 332 -34.53 17.99 -5.47
CA ASN A 332 -35.49 17.69 -6.54
C ASN A 332 -35.83 16.20 -6.64
N ALA A 333 -35.84 15.63 -7.86
CA ALA A 333 -36.18 14.23 -8.12
C ALA A 333 -35.33 13.24 -7.30
N GLU A 334 -34.03 13.54 -7.11
CA GLU A 334 -33.14 12.67 -6.32
C GLU A 334 -33.49 12.67 -4.83
N ALA A 335 -34.00 13.78 -4.28
CA ALA A 335 -34.51 13.81 -2.91
C ALA A 335 -35.77 12.94 -2.75
N GLY A 336 -36.68 12.96 -3.73
CA GLY A 336 -37.85 12.08 -3.74
C GLY A 336 -37.47 10.59 -3.80
N ILE A 337 -36.52 10.23 -4.66
CA ILE A 337 -36.01 8.85 -4.76
C ILE A 337 -35.34 8.42 -3.45
N ARG A 338 -34.49 9.28 -2.88
CA ARG A 338 -33.80 9.02 -1.60
C ARG A 338 -34.79 8.81 -0.46
N ARG A 339 -35.80 9.67 -0.35
CA ARG A 339 -36.92 9.52 0.59
C ARG A 339 -37.61 8.18 0.42
N ALA A 340 -37.99 7.81 -0.81
CA ALA A 340 -38.66 6.54 -1.08
C ALA A 340 -37.81 5.30 -0.72
N ILE A 341 -36.48 5.35 -0.89
CA ILE A 341 -35.57 4.27 -0.48
C ILE A 341 -35.50 4.16 1.05
N LEU A 342 -35.40 5.30 1.75
CA LEU A 342 -35.33 5.37 3.22
C LEU A 342 -36.64 4.91 3.88
N GLU A 343 -37.79 5.37 3.37
CA GLU A 343 -39.12 5.01 3.92
C GLU A 343 -39.46 3.53 3.74
N ARG A 344 -38.86 2.87 2.74
CA ARG A 344 -38.94 1.42 2.55
C ARG A 344 -37.90 0.65 3.35
N GLY A 345 -37.09 1.37 4.14
CA GLY A 345 -35.99 0.82 4.95
C GLY A 345 -34.92 0.11 4.13
N LEU A 346 -34.76 0.39 2.83
CA LEU A 346 -33.84 -0.34 1.96
C LEU A 346 -32.37 0.06 2.16
N LEU A 347 -32.10 1.27 2.65
CA LEU A 347 -30.75 1.74 2.94
C LEU A 347 -30.34 1.33 4.36
N ALA A 348 -29.36 0.44 4.47
CA ALA A 348 -28.85 -0.06 5.75
C ALA A 348 -27.69 0.79 6.30
N GLY A 349 -26.89 1.38 5.42
CA GLY A 349 -25.78 2.24 5.84
C GLY A 349 -25.12 3.05 4.74
N VAL A 350 -24.32 4.03 5.18
CA VAL A 350 -23.55 4.94 4.32
C VAL A 350 -22.12 5.03 4.84
N ILE A 351 -21.14 4.81 3.96
CA ILE A 351 -19.72 4.96 4.28
C ILE A 351 -19.13 6.08 3.41
N GLY A 352 -18.61 7.13 4.02
CA GLY A 352 -17.82 8.16 3.33
C GLY A 352 -16.38 7.71 3.16
N LEU A 353 -15.85 7.77 1.94
CA LEU A 353 -14.47 7.41 1.64
C LEU A 353 -13.58 8.66 1.47
N PRO A 354 -12.26 8.53 1.68
CA PRO A 354 -11.31 9.60 1.36
C PRO A 354 -11.44 10.11 -0.07
N ALA A 355 -11.23 11.42 -0.25
CA ALA A 355 -11.07 12.02 -1.57
C ALA A 355 -9.81 11.46 -2.27
N ASN A 356 -9.69 11.66 -3.59
CA ASN A 356 -8.51 11.24 -4.38
C ASN A 356 -8.11 9.75 -4.27
N LEU A 357 -9.03 8.84 -3.90
CA LEU A 357 -8.79 7.38 -3.95
C LEU A 357 -8.88 6.82 -5.37
N PHE A 358 -9.89 7.25 -6.13
CA PHE A 358 -10.16 6.70 -7.45
C PHE A 358 -9.23 7.29 -8.51
N TYR A 359 -8.80 6.46 -9.46
CA TYR A 359 -8.08 6.93 -10.63
C TYR A 359 -9.02 7.76 -11.51
N GLY A 360 -8.50 8.81 -12.18
CA GLY A 360 -9.25 9.68 -13.10
C GLY A 360 -10.30 10.63 -12.50
N THR A 361 -10.54 10.62 -11.18
CA THR A 361 -11.28 11.68 -10.48
C THR A 361 -10.65 11.99 -9.12
N GLY A 362 -10.80 13.23 -8.64
CA GLY A 362 -10.41 13.63 -7.28
C GLY A 362 -11.58 13.71 -6.30
N ILE A 363 -12.80 13.53 -6.81
CA ILE A 363 -14.05 13.69 -6.05
C ILE A 363 -14.15 12.58 -4.97
N PRO A 364 -14.56 12.91 -3.73
CA PRO A 364 -14.87 11.90 -2.73
C PRO A 364 -16.08 11.06 -3.13
N ALA A 365 -16.00 9.76 -2.84
CA ALA A 365 -17.07 8.81 -3.08
C ALA A 365 -17.61 8.27 -1.75
N CYS A 366 -18.83 7.75 -1.79
CA CYS A 366 -19.45 7.04 -0.69
C CYS A 366 -19.87 5.64 -1.15
N ILE A 367 -20.01 4.73 -0.18
CA ILE A 367 -20.64 3.43 -0.38
C ILE A 367 -22.03 3.47 0.22
N LEU A 368 -23.04 3.08 -0.55
CA LEU A 368 -24.37 2.80 -0.03
C LEU A 368 -24.51 1.29 0.19
N LEU A 369 -24.82 0.88 1.42
CA LEU A 369 -25.25 -0.49 1.71
C LEU A 369 -26.77 -0.57 1.62
N LEU A 370 -27.27 -1.35 0.67
CA LEU A 370 -28.67 -1.70 0.52
C LEU A 370 -28.91 -3.09 1.08
N ASP A 371 -29.99 -3.26 1.83
CA ASP A 371 -30.34 -4.55 2.43
C ASP A 371 -31.86 -4.76 2.41
N ARG A 372 -32.32 -5.76 1.66
CA ARG A 372 -33.74 -6.13 1.65
C ARG A 372 -34.13 -6.96 2.88
N LYS A 373 -33.16 -7.65 3.50
CA LYS A 373 -33.38 -8.39 4.75
C LYS A 373 -33.65 -7.37 5.86
N GLY A 374 -34.78 -7.52 6.55
CA GLY A 374 -35.18 -6.63 7.65
C GLY A 374 -35.57 -5.20 7.22
N ALA A 375 -35.76 -4.94 5.92
CA ALA A 375 -36.11 -3.60 5.43
C ALA A 375 -37.42 -3.05 6.03
N THR A 376 -38.40 -3.92 6.29
CA THR A 376 -39.69 -3.53 6.88
C THR A 376 -39.59 -2.97 8.30
N ASP A 377 -38.60 -3.41 9.06
CA ASP A 377 -38.44 -3.06 10.49
C ASP A 377 -37.29 -2.05 10.70
N ARG A 378 -36.59 -1.67 9.63
CA ARG A 378 -35.42 -0.80 9.71
C ARG A 378 -35.83 0.65 9.96
N SER A 379 -35.46 1.16 11.13
CA SER A 379 -35.73 2.52 11.58
C SER A 379 -34.49 3.40 11.73
N GLU A 380 -33.31 2.90 11.36
CA GLU A 380 -32.05 3.61 11.43
C GLU A 380 -31.11 3.26 10.26
N VAL A 381 -30.22 4.20 9.93
CA VAL A 381 -29.15 4.05 8.95
C VAL A 381 -27.81 4.15 9.66
N PHE A 382 -26.94 3.16 9.51
CA PHE A 382 -25.61 3.22 10.09
C PHE A 382 -24.67 4.05 9.22
N MET A 383 -24.16 5.16 9.76
CA MET A 383 -23.28 6.10 9.04
C MET A 383 -21.86 5.99 9.55
N LEU A 384 -20.89 5.99 8.63
CA LEU A 384 -19.45 5.98 8.92
C LEU A 384 -18.73 6.98 8.01
N ASP A 385 -17.87 7.83 8.56
CA ASP A 385 -17.04 8.77 7.80
C ASP A 385 -15.54 8.40 7.93
N ALA A 386 -15.02 7.72 6.91
CA ALA A 386 -13.62 7.34 6.82
C ALA A 386 -12.77 8.34 6.02
N SER A 387 -13.28 9.54 5.73
CA SER A 387 -12.61 10.52 4.84
C SER A 387 -11.18 10.89 5.25
N ASN A 388 -10.86 10.77 6.54
CA ASN A 388 -9.53 11.04 7.12
C ASN A 388 -8.65 9.78 7.28
N SER A 389 -9.13 8.59 6.90
CA SER A 389 -8.42 7.31 7.08
C SER A 389 -7.66 6.93 5.81
N TYR A 390 -6.47 7.50 5.61
CA TYR A 390 -5.63 7.18 4.45
C TYR A 390 -4.14 7.52 4.68
N ILE A 391 -3.29 7.08 3.74
CA ILE A 391 -1.93 7.59 3.55
C ILE A 391 -1.82 8.29 2.19
N LYS A 392 -0.99 9.33 2.09
CA LYS A 392 -0.65 9.97 0.82
C LYS A 392 0.24 9.04 0.00
N ASP A 393 -0.10 8.86 -1.27
CA ASP A 393 0.66 8.06 -2.25
C ASP A 393 0.78 8.87 -3.55
N GLY A 394 1.83 9.70 -3.60
CA GLY A 394 1.98 10.74 -4.63
C GLY A 394 0.80 11.70 -4.65
N ASN A 395 0.16 11.84 -5.82
CA ASN A 395 -1.03 12.70 -6.01
C ASN A 395 -2.35 12.02 -5.61
N LYS A 396 -2.30 10.77 -5.16
CA LYS A 396 -3.47 9.98 -4.76
C LYS A 396 -3.44 9.69 -3.26
N ASN A 397 -4.61 9.35 -2.74
CA ASN A 397 -4.72 8.79 -1.41
C ASN A 397 -4.82 7.26 -1.55
N ARG A 398 -4.29 6.54 -0.56
CA ARG A 398 -4.39 5.08 -0.49
C ARG A 398 -4.88 4.67 0.89
N LEU A 399 -5.75 3.67 0.94
CA LEU A 399 -6.14 3.03 2.19
C LEU A 399 -5.07 2.03 2.60
N ARG A 400 -4.66 2.07 3.86
CA ARG A 400 -3.80 1.04 4.45
C ARG A 400 -4.64 -0.13 4.94
N GLU A 401 -4.00 -1.25 5.26
CA GLU A 401 -4.68 -2.43 5.79
C GLU A 401 -5.49 -2.13 7.06
N ARG A 402 -4.95 -1.28 7.94
CA ARG A 402 -5.65 -0.81 9.14
C ARG A 402 -6.88 0.02 8.85
N ASP A 403 -6.85 0.81 7.77
CA ASP A 403 -7.97 1.68 7.41
C ASP A 403 -9.13 0.81 6.87
N ILE A 404 -8.81 -0.18 6.03
CA ILE A 404 -9.77 -1.16 5.50
C ILE A 404 -10.39 -1.98 6.64
N HIS A 405 -9.55 -2.56 7.50
CA HIS A 405 -9.99 -3.41 8.60
C HIS A 405 -10.89 -2.64 9.56
N ARG A 406 -10.48 -1.43 9.99
CA ARG A 406 -11.30 -0.59 10.87
C ARG A 406 -12.65 -0.24 10.25
N ILE A 407 -12.70 0.11 8.96
CA ILE A 407 -13.97 0.40 8.28
C ILE A 407 -14.88 -0.82 8.33
N VAL A 408 -14.37 -2.00 7.97
CA VAL A 408 -15.16 -3.23 7.94
C VAL A 408 -15.61 -3.60 9.35
N ASP A 409 -14.70 -3.70 10.32
CA ASP A 409 -14.97 -4.08 11.70
C ASP A 409 -15.99 -3.13 12.37
N VAL A 410 -15.77 -1.81 12.32
CA VAL A 410 -16.69 -0.84 12.92
C VAL A 410 -18.07 -0.91 12.27
N PHE A 411 -18.12 -1.09 10.95
CA PHE A 411 -19.37 -1.10 10.21
C PHE A 411 -20.17 -2.39 10.41
N THR A 412 -19.53 -3.56 10.34
CA THR A 412 -20.20 -4.85 10.53
C THR A 412 -20.68 -5.03 11.97
N ASN A 413 -19.90 -4.56 12.95
CA ASN A 413 -20.27 -4.59 14.37
C ASN A 413 -21.11 -3.39 14.83
N ARG A 414 -21.43 -2.45 13.93
CA ARG A 414 -22.20 -1.22 14.21
C ARG A 414 -21.70 -0.44 15.44
N ARG A 415 -20.38 -0.40 15.66
CA ARG A 415 -19.80 0.31 16.82
C ARG A 415 -19.94 1.82 16.63
N THR A 416 -20.39 2.52 17.66
CA THR A 416 -20.48 3.99 17.64
C THR A 416 -19.16 4.57 18.13
N GLU A 417 -18.53 5.39 17.31
CA GLU A 417 -17.27 6.06 17.60
C GLU A 417 -17.41 7.56 17.32
N ALA A 418 -17.04 8.39 18.30
CA ALA A 418 -17.19 9.84 18.20
C ALA A 418 -16.47 10.39 16.96
N GLY A 419 -17.22 11.11 16.11
CA GLY A 419 -16.71 11.71 14.88
C GLY A 419 -16.34 10.69 13.79
N TYR A 420 -16.67 9.41 13.93
CA TYR A 420 -16.34 8.38 12.96
C TYR A 420 -17.55 7.55 12.54
N SER A 421 -18.40 7.11 13.48
CA SER A 421 -19.56 6.26 13.16
C SER A 421 -20.72 6.42 14.15
N ARG A 422 -21.96 6.27 13.64
CA ARG A 422 -23.19 6.37 14.44
C ARG A 422 -24.38 5.70 13.71
N SER A 423 -25.24 5.01 14.47
CA SER A 423 -26.60 4.68 14.00
C SER A 423 -27.49 5.92 14.08
N VAL A 424 -27.98 6.40 12.93
CA VAL A 424 -28.83 7.59 12.83
C VAL A 424 -30.28 7.16 12.61
N PRO A 425 -31.22 7.53 13.50
CA PRO A 425 -32.64 7.24 13.31
C PRO A 425 -33.18 7.87 12.02
N VAL A 426 -34.05 7.15 11.31
CA VAL A 426 -34.73 7.68 10.11
C VAL A 426 -35.60 8.89 10.47
N SER A 427 -36.09 8.98 11.72
CA SER A 427 -36.81 10.16 12.22
C SER A 427 -35.93 11.41 12.31
N GLU A 428 -34.65 11.28 12.69
CA GLU A 428 -33.66 12.38 12.66
C GLU A 428 -33.30 12.72 11.21
N ILE A 429 -33.21 11.74 10.32
CA ILE A 429 -32.95 11.97 8.89
C ILE A 429 -34.13 12.71 8.23
N ALA A 430 -35.37 12.40 8.64
CA ALA A 430 -36.60 12.93 8.04
C ALA A 430 -37.06 14.27 8.64
N ASP A 431 -36.41 14.77 9.70
CA ASP A 431 -36.77 16.03 10.32
C ASP A 431 -36.60 17.23 9.38
N GLU A 432 -37.21 18.36 9.72
CA GLU A 432 -37.19 19.56 8.85
C GLU A 432 -35.77 20.12 8.63
N GLN A 433 -34.83 19.83 9.54
CA GLN A 433 -33.45 20.32 9.47
C GLN A 433 -32.60 19.52 8.48
N ASN A 434 -32.87 18.22 8.38
CA ASN A 434 -32.17 17.31 7.48
C ASN A 434 -32.92 17.06 6.18
N ASP A 435 -34.26 17.01 6.15
CA ASP A 435 -35.09 16.73 4.96
C ASP A 435 -34.51 15.60 4.08
N TYR A 436 -34.28 14.46 4.72
CA TYR A 436 -33.70 13.26 4.13
C TYR A 436 -32.29 13.45 3.56
N ASN A 437 -31.57 14.53 3.90
CA ASN A 437 -30.19 14.77 3.48
C ASN A 437 -29.22 13.87 4.24
N LEU A 438 -28.50 13.01 3.55
CA LEU A 438 -27.56 12.03 4.12
C LEU A 438 -26.11 12.53 4.16
N ASN A 439 -25.86 13.84 4.03
CA ASN A 439 -24.50 14.39 4.08
C ASN A 439 -23.88 14.13 5.47
N LEU A 440 -22.84 13.29 5.52
CA LEU A 440 -22.26 12.77 6.76
C LEU A 440 -21.91 13.82 7.82
N PRO A 441 -21.37 15.01 7.48
CA PRO A 441 -21.07 16.05 8.47
C PRO A 441 -22.28 16.60 9.24
N ARG A 442 -23.52 16.30 8.82
CA ARG A 442 -24.73 16.63 9.60
C ARG A 442 -24.92 15.74 10.82
N TYR A 443 -24.35 14.53 10.79
CA TYR A 443 -24.58 13.49 11.78
C TYR A 443 -23.30 13.10 12.54
N LEU A 444 -22.15 13.33 11.92
CA LEU A 444 -20.82 13.00 12.45
C LEU A 444 -19.97 14.27 12.49
N ASP A 445 -19.57 14.72 13.68
CA ASP A 445 -18.64 15.84 13.81
C ASP A 445 -17.21 15.36 13.60
N THR A 446 -16.75 15.42 12.34
CA THR A 446 -15.42 14.99 11.91
C THR A 446 -14.39 16.12 11.93
N ARG A 447 -14.79 17.32 12.37
CA ARG A 447 -13.87 18.45 12.49
C ARG A 447 -12.85 18.09 13.56
N GLN A 448 -11.57 18.10 13.19
CA GLN A 448 -10.53 18.33 14.18
C GLN A 448 -10.89 19.67 14.82
N ARG A 449 -11.26 19.67 16.10
CA ARG A 449 -11.39 20.92 16.86
C ARG A 449 -10.05 21.62 16.68
N ALA A 450 -10.04 22.70 15.89
CA ALA A 450 -8.93 23.62 15.95
C ALA A 450 -8.81 24.01 17.43
N ASP A 451 -7.61 23.95 17.96
CA ASP A 451 -7.35 24.40 19.32
C ASP A 451 -8.02 25.76 19.51
N ASP A 452 -8.94 25.83 20.47
CA ASP A 452 -9.65 27.05 20.78
C ASP A 452 -8.60 28.09 21.21
N GLN A 453 -8.45 29.15 20.42
CA GLN A 453 -7.41 30.15 20.66
C GLN A 453 -7.76 30.95 21.91
N ASP A 454 -6.91 30.88 22.94
CA ASP A 454 -7.10 31.66 24.16
C ASP A 454 -6.54 33.09 24.00
N ILE A 455 -7.44 34.07 23.89
CA ILE A 455 -7.08 35.48 23.70
C ILE A 455 -6.19 35.98 24.84
N ASP A 456 -6.50 35.62 26.08
CA ASP A 456 -5.77 36.14 27.24
C ASP A 456 -4.38 35.46 27.37
N GLY A 457 -4.24 34.22 26.91
CA GLY A 457 -2.97 33.52 26.69
C GLY A 457 -2.09 34.24 25.67
N HIS A 458 -2.63 34.67 24.53
CA HIS A 458 -1.90 35.49 23.54
C HIS A 458 -1.49 36.87 24.07
N LEU A 459 -2.29 37.46 24.96
CA LEU A 459 -2.01 38.79 25.51
C LEU A 459 -1.01 38.76 26.67
N ARG A 460 -1.01 37.71 27.48
CA ARG A 460 -0.31 37.68 28.79
C ARG A 460 0.58 36.46 29.02
N GLY A 461 0.62 35.53 28.06
CA GLY A 461 1.39 34.31 28.16
C GLY A 461 0.76 33.26 29.08
N GLY A 462 1.38 32.08 29.05
CA GLY A 462 0.92 30.89 29.77
C GLY A 462 0.00 30.01 28.93
N ILE A 463 0.09 28.70 29.14
CA ILE A 463 -0.72 27.70 28.45
C ILE A 463 -2.03 27.51 29.24
N PRO A 464 -3.21 27.64 28.62
CA PRO A 464 -4.49 27.41 29.30
C PRO A 464 -4.58 26.00 29.91
N VAL A 465 -5.13 25.91 31.12
CA VAL A 465 -5.37 24.60 31.78
C VAL A 465 -6.29 23.71 30.93
N ALA A 466 -7.28 24.30 30.25
CA ALA A 466 -8.20 23.59 29.37
C ALA A 466 -7.47 22.85 28.22
N ASP A 467 -6.49 23.50 27.59
CA ASP A 467 -5.66 22.88 26.54
C ASP A 467 -4.86 21.69 27.06
N ILE A 468 -4.29 21.82 28.26
CA ILE A 468 -3.58 20.72 28.93
C ILE A 468 -4.54 19.59 29.31
N ASP A 469 -5.75 19.89 29.78
CA ASP A 469 -6.74 18.89 30.15
C ASP A 469 -7.27 18.07 28.95
N THR A 470 -7.19 18.60 27.71
CA THR A 470 -7.46 17.79 26.51
C THR A 470 -6.53 16.57 26.37
N LEU A 471 -5.38 16.59 27.03
CA LEU A 471 -4.41 15.49 27.06
C LEU A 471 -4.67 14.51 28.21
N SER A 472 -5.88 14.52 28.78
CA SER A 472 -6.29 13.63 29.88
C SER A 472 -6.01 12.15 29.69
N PRO A 473 -6.05 11.54 28.48
CA PRO A 473 -5.62 10.14 28.32
C PRO A 473 -4.18 9.92 28.77
N TYR A 474 -3.27 10.89 28.52
CA TYR A 474 -1.89 10.82 28.97
C TYR A 474 -1.78 10.98 30.48
N TRP A 475 -2.54 11.92 31.06
CA TRP A 475 -2.50 12.18 32.51
C TRP A 475 -3.11 11.07 33.35
N ALA A 476 -4.01 10.28 32.77
CA ALA A 476 -4.52 9.06 33.41
C ALA A 476 -3.42 7.99 33.57
N VAL A 477 -2.45 7.95 32.66
CA VAL A 477 -1.32 6.99 32.70
C VAL A 477 -0.10 7.57 33.41
N PHE A 478 0.14 8.88 33.26
CA PHE A 478 1.31 9.61 33.74
C PHE A 478 0.93 10.80 34.63
N PRO A 479 0.26 10.59 35.78
CA PRO A 479 -0.22 11.68 36.62
C PRO A 479 0.92 12.52 37.20
N ASN A 480 2.05 11.91 37.57
CA ASN A 480 3.18 12.64 38.14
C ASN A 480 3.96 13.40 37.06
N LEU A 481 4.03 12.87 35.84
CA LEU A 481 4.65 13.56 34.71
C LEU A 481 4.00 14.94 34.46
N ARG A 482 2.67 15.04 34.57
CA ARG A 482 1.97 16.33 34.45
C ARG A 482 2.50 17.34 35.48
N THR A 483 2.69 16.91 36.72
CA THR A 483 3.19 17.80 37.79
C THR A 483 4.66 18.15 37.64
N GLU A 484 5.45 17.32 36.98
CA GLU A 484 6.87 17.57 36.71
C GLU A 484 7.08 18.48 35.49
N LEU A 485 6.19 18.44 34.51
CA LEU A 485 6.28 19.29 33.32
C LEU A 485 5.76 20.71 33.56
N PHE A 486 4.82 20.90 34.48
CA PHE A 486 4.09 22.17 34.62
C PHE A 486 4.17 22.78 36.02
N GLU A 487 4.20 24.11 36.07
CA GLU A 487 3.95 24.90 37.28
C GLU A 487 2.89 25.99 37.05
N PRO A 488 2.20 26.46 38.10
CA PRO A 488 1.26 27.56 37.99
C PRO A 488 1.95 28.84 37.50
N HIS A 489 1.42 29.46 36.43
CA HIS A 489 1.86 30.77 35.98
C HIS A 489 0.92 31.87 36.52
N ARG A 490 -0.39 31.68 36.35
CA ARG A 490 -1.46 32.61 36.79
C ARG A 490 -2.79 31.85 36.88
N PRO A 491 -3.85 32.38 37.51
CA PRO A 491 -5.12 31.67 37.62
C PRO A 491 -5.64 31.20 36.26
N GLY A 492 -5.77 29.88 36.08
CA GLY A 492 -6.21 29.25 34.82
C GLY A 492 -5.11 28.92 33.81
N TYR A 493 -3.83 29.22 34.08
CA TYR A 493 -2.72 29.04 33.14
C TYR A 493 -1.49 28.42 33.80
N LEU A 494 -0.81 27.57 33.04
CA LEU A 494 0.41 26.87 33.42
C LEU A 494 1.59 27.32 32.55
N GLN A 495 2.80 27.11 33.04
CA GLN A 495 4.03 27.21 32.24
C GLN A 495 4.83 25.94 32.33
N LEU A 496 5.65 25.67 31.30
CA LEU A 496 6.58 24.56 31.31
C LEU A 496 7.72 24.83 32.29
N LYS A 497 8.06 23.85 33.12
CA LYS A 497 9.27 23.88 33.98
C LYS A 497 10.54 23.61 33.18
N THR A 498 10.42 22.90 32.07
CA THR A 498 11.53 22.46 31.25
C THR A 498 11.51 23.16 29.89
N ASP A 499 12.68 23.43 29.32
CA ASP A 499 12.81 23.96 27.97
C ASP A 499 12.17 23.03 26.93
N ARG A 500 11.63 23.61 25.85
CA ARG A 500 10.95 22.87 24.77
C ARG A 500 11.85 21.80 24.14
N SER A 501 13.13 22.09 23.98
CA SER A 501 14.11 21.14 23.43
C SER A 501 14.30 19.90 24.32
N GLN A 502 13.99 20.03 25.61
CA GLN A 502 14.16 18.98 26.62
C GLN A 502 12.85 18.24 26.93
N LEU A 503 11.71 18.64 26.36
CA LEU A 503 10.43 17.97 26.59
C LEU A 503 10.47 16.49 26.24
N ARG A 504 10.91 16.16 25.03
CA ARG A 504 11.00 14.77 24.57
C ARG A 504 11.94 13.94 25.46
N PRO A 505 13.21 14.33 25.69
CA PRO A 505 14.09 13.62 26.63
C PRO A 505 13.47 13.43 28.02
N THR A 506 12.84 14.47 28.57
CA THR A 506 12.21 14.43 29.90
C THR A 506 11.07 13.42 29.96
N ILE A 507 10.16 13.46 28.98
CA ILE A 507 9.02 12.53 28.89
C ILE A 507 9.52 11.09 28.75
N LEU A 508 10.47 10.86 27.84
CA LEU A 508 10.99 9.51 27.59
C LEU A 508 11.78 8.96 28.79
N ALA A 509 12.51 9.80 29.52
CA ALA A 509 13.27 9.39 30.71
C ALA A 509 12.40 9.21 31.97
N HIS A 510 11.17 9.74 31.98
CA HIS A 510 10.31 9.75 33.17
C HIS A 510 9.97 8.32 33.66
N PRO A 511 10.02 8.04 34.99
CA PRO A 511 9.76 6.70 35.53
C PRO A 511 8.40 6.11 35.16
N GLU A 512 7.33 6.92 35.10
CA GLU A 512 6.00 6.44 34.71
C GLU A 512 5.96 6.05 33.22
N PHE A 513 6.69 6.77 32.37
CA PHE A 513 6.79 6.43 30.94
C PHE A 513 7.59 5.13 30.76
N GLN A 514 8.73 4.99 31.45
CA GLN A 514 9.51 3.73 31.43
C GLN A 514 8.70 2.54 31.96
N SER A 515 7.92 2.73 33.02
CA SER A 515 7.02 1.71 33.56
C SER A 515 5.92 1.33 32.56
N PHE A 516 5.35 2.32 31.87
CA PHE A 516 4.40 2.06 30.77
C PHE A 516 5.04 1.26 29.63
N ARG A 517 6.22 1.66 29.16
CA ARG A 517 6.96 0.92 28.12
C ARG A 517 7.20 -0.53 28.53
N GLN A 518 7.64 -0.78 29.77
CA GLN A 518 7.85 -2.14 30.27
C GLN A 518 6.56 -2.96 30.33
N ARG A 519 5.43 -2.36 30.76
CA ARG A 519 4.12 -3.02 30.74
C ARG A 519 3.70 -3.39 29.32
N MET A 520 3.82 -2.47 28.37
CA MET A 520 3.45 -2.70 26.98
C MET A 520 4.37 -3.72 26.30
N ARG A 521 5.67 -3.70 26.59
CA ARG A 521 6.59 -4.75 26.16
C ARG A 521 6.18 -6.12 26.71
N LYS A 522 5.74 -6.20 27.97
CA LYS A 522 5.23 -7.47 28.54
C LYS A 522 3.97 -7.96 27.83
N VAL A 523 3.07 -7.06 27.45
CA VAL A 523 1.87 -7.38 26.64
C VAL A 523 2.30 -8.02 25.32
N PHE A 524 3.23 -7.39 24.60
CA PHE A 524 3.77 -7.94 23.36
C PHE A 524 4.49 -9.29 23.57
N MET A 525 5.34 -9.42 24.60
CA MET A 525 6.05 -10.67 24.89
C MET A 525 5.10 -11.84 25.18
N ASN A 526 3.98 -11.58 25.86
CA ASN A 526 2.96 -12.60 26.09
C ASN A 526 2.30 -13.05 24.78
N TRP A 527 2.02 -12.11 23.87
CA TRP A 527 1.51 -12.42 22.53
C TRP A 527 2.56 -13.19 21.71
N ARG A 528 3.80 -12.71 21.70
CA ARG A 528 4.96 -13.35 21.04
C ARG A 528 5.13 -14.79 21.51
N GLY A 529 5.07 -15.05 22.82
CA GLY A 529 5.23 -16.40 23.38
C GLY A 529 4.13 -17.38 22.93
N ARG A 530 2.90 -16.91 22.68
CA ARG A 530 1.84 -17.75 22.11
C ARG A 530 2.15 -18.11 20.66
N TRP A 531 2.57 -17.14 19.87
CA TRP A 531 2.75 -17.29 18.42
C TRP A 531 4.07 -17.93 18.02
N CYS A 532 5.13 -17.82 18.84
CA CYS A 532 6.41 -18.49 18.58
C CYS A 532 6.21 -20.01 18.39
N ASN A 533 5.51 -20.65 19.33
CA ASN A 533 5.24 -22.08 19.28
C ASN A 533 4.37 -22.49 18.08
N GLU A 534 3.48 -21.61 17.61
CA GLU A 534 2.62 -21.89 16.46
C GLU A 534 3.38 -21.72 15.14
N LEU A 535 4.23 -20.70 15.04
CA LEU A 535 5.11 -20.46 13.89
C LEU A 535 6.18 -21.56 13.76
N ASP A 536 6.69 -22.08 14.88
CA ASP A 536 7.65 -23.19 14.88
C ASP A 536 7.06 -24.51 14.35
N LYS A 537 5.73 -24.68 14.44
CA LYS A 537 5.02 -25.85 13.93
C LYS A 537 4.65 -25.73 12.46
N TRP A 538 4.87 -24.58 11.84
CA TRP A 538 4.50 -24.34 10.44
C TRP A 538 5.13 -25.38 9.51
N ALA A 539 4.35 -25.91 8.59
CA ALA A 539 4.75 -27.03 7.73
C ALA A 539 4.22 -26.90 6.30
N MET A 540 4.67 -27.81 5.44
CA MET A 540 4.17 -27.90 4.06
C MET A 540 2.66 -28.15 4.05
N GLY A 541 1.95 -27.40 3.20
CA GLY A 541 0.48 -27.47 3.05
C GLY A 541 -0.32 -26.56 3.98
N ASP A 542 0.31 -25.91 4.96
CA ASP A 542 -0.37 -24.90 5.78
C ASP A 542 -0.77 -23.67 4.94
N ASN A 543 -1.85 -22.98 5.31
CA ASN A 543 -2.39 -21.84 4.56
C ASN A 543 -1.97 -20.50 5.16
N PRO A 544 -1.07 -19.73 4.51
CA PRO A 544 -0.58 -18.47 5.05
C PRO A 544 -1.69 -17.44 5.35
N LYS A 545 -2.77 -17.38 4.54
CA LYS A 545 -3.87 -16.42 4.74
C LYS A 545 -4.62 -16.69 6.05
N ASP A 546 -4.84 -17.96 6.39
CA ASP A 546 -5.51 -18.37 7.64
C ASP A 546 -4.67 -18.06 8.87
N LEU A 547 -3.35 -18.22 8.77
CA LEU A 547 -2.43 -17.81 9.83
C LEU A 547 -2.47 -16.30 10.02
N LEU A 548 -2.34 -15.51 8.93
CA LEU A 548 -2.38 -14.05 8.98
C LEU A 548 -3.65 -13.56 9.69
N HIS A 549 -4.81 -14.11 9.32
CA HIS A 549 -6.06 -13.72 9.97
C HIS A 549 -5.98 -13.96 11.48
N ARG A 550 -5.64 -15.18 11.94
CA ARG A 550 -5.60 -15.49 13.37
C ARG A 550 -4.57 -14.66 14.14
N ILE A 551 -3.34 -14.50 13.61
CA ILE A 551 -2.26 -13.77 14.28
C ILE A 551 -2.54 -12.27 14.35
N SER A 552 -3.16 -11.71 13.31
CA SER A 552 -3.50 -10.29 13.27
C SER A 552 -4.73 -9.93 14.11
N GLU A 553 -5.76 -10.77 14.14
CA GLU A 553 -6.92 -10.60 15.04
C GLU A 553 -6.53 -10.75 16.51
N ASP A 554 -5.69 -11.74 16.86
CA ASP A 554 -5.20 -11.90 18.24
C ASP A 554 -4.33 -10.70 18.67
N LEU A 555 -3.57 -10.11 17.74
CA LEU A 555 -2.79 -8.90 18.00
C LEU A 555 -3.70 -7.68 18.24
N LEU A 556 -4.73 -7.49 17.41
CA LEU A 556 -5.74 -6.45 17.61
C LEU A 556 -6.43 -6.59 18.97
N ALA A 557 -6.91 -7.80 19.28
CA ALA A 557 -7.56 -8.09 20.55
C ALA A 557 -6.64 -7.86 21.76
N THR A 558 -5.35 -8.22 21.63
CA THR A 558 -4.35 -8.01 22.68
C THR A 558 -4.17 -6.52 23.03
N TYR A 559 -4.31 -5.64 22.05
CA TYR A 559 -4.13 -4.19 22.21
C TYR A 559 -5.42 -3.38 22.39
N ALA A 560 -6.60 -3.97 22.18
CA ALA A 560 -7.89 -3.28 22.18
C ALA A 560 -8.14 -2.37 23.40
N ASP A 561 -7.76 -2.86 24.60
CA ASP A 561 -7.98 -2.16 25.87
C ASP A 561 -6.69 -1.58 26.48
N GLN A 562 -5.60 -1.49 25.71
CA GLN A 562 -4.33 -0.99 26.21
C GLN A 562 -4.27 0.55 26.13
N PRO A 563 -3.94 1.24 27.24
CA PRO A 563 -3.99 2.70 27.28
C PRO A 563 -2.94 3.33 26.35
N LEU A 564 -3.26 4.46 25.74
CA LEU A 564 -2.36 5.22 24.84
C LEU A 564 -1.84 4.42 23.64
N THR A 565 -2.51 3.33 23.26
CA THR A 565 -2.20 2.59 22.05
C THR A 565 -3.34 2.73 21.04
N GLU A 566 -3.01 2.66 19.76
CA GLU A 566 -3.98 2.55 18.68
C GLU A 566 -3.93 1.11 18.15
N PRO A 567 -4.89 0.23 18.48
CA PRO A 567 -4.83 -1.20 18.11
C PRO A 567 -4.63 -1.42 16.61
N TYR A 568 -5.33 -0.64 15.79
CA TYR A 568 -5.19 -0.66 14.33
C TYR A 568 -3.82 -0.19 13.83
N ALA A 569 -3.11 0.68 14.57
CA ALA A 569 -1.74 1.05 14.23
C ALA A 569 -0.77 -0.11 14.52
N VAL A 570 -0.97 -0.85 15.61
CA VAL A 570 -0.20 -2.06 15.92
C VAL A 570 -0.44 -3.15 14.87
N TYR A 571 -1.70 -3.38 14.48
CA TYR A 571 -2.06 -4.25 13.37
C TYR A 571 -1.36 -3.87 12.07
N GLN A 572 -1.27 -2.57 11.75
CA GLN A 572 -0.61 -2.11 10.52
C GLN A 572 0.84 -2.57 10.43
N HIS A 573 1.60 -2.55 11.52
CA HIS A 573 3.00 -2.97 11.52
C HIS A 573 3.17 -4.43 11.12
N LEU A 574 2.29 -5.31 11.61
CA LEU A 574 2.27 -6.70 11.19
C LEU A 574 1.94 -6.84 9.71
N LEU A 575 0.96 -6.07 9.22
CA LEU A 575 0.50 -6.14 7.85
C LEU A 575 1.50 -5.52 6.85
N ASP A 576 2.23 -4.49 7.25
CA ASP A 576 3.35 -3.95 6.48
C ASP A 576 4.44 -5.02 6.34
N TYR A 577 4.83 -5.66 7.46
CA TYR A 577 5.80 -6.74 7.43
C TYR A 577 5.34 -7.99 6.66
N TRP A 578 4.05 -8.31 6.76
CA TRP A 578 3.40 -9.35 5.95
C TRP A 578 3.62 -9.10 4.46
N ASN A 579 3.24 -7.92 3.99
CA ASN A 579 3.29 -7.56 2.58
C ASN A 579 4.74 -7.47 2.05
N GLU A 580 5.70 -7.10 2.91
CA GLU A 580 7.09 -6.92 2.52
C GLU A 580 7.94 -8.20 2.57
N THR A 581 7.70 -9.09 3.54
CA THR A 581 8.62 -10.22 3.79
C THR A 581 7.91 -11.48 4.25
N LEU A 582 7.09 -11.41 5.30
CA LEU A 582 6.58 -12.61 5.99
C LEU A 582 5.69 -13.47 5.09
N GLN A 583 4.92 -12.87 4.18
CA GLN A 583 4.11 -13.62 3.24
C GLN A 583 4.96 -14.50 2.32
N ASP A 584 5.99 -13.94 1.68
CA ASP A 584 6.87 -14.66 0.75
C ASP A 584 7.56 -15.84 1.46
N ASP A 585 7.99 -15.63 2.71
CA ASP A 585 8.61 -16.68 3.51
C ASP A 585 7.64 -17.81 3.86
N LEU A 586 6.42 -17.49 4.31
CA LEU A 586 5.43 -18.49 4.69
C LEU A 586 4.94 -19.30 3.49
N TYR A 587 4.70 -18.68 2.33
CA TYR A 587 4.34 -19.41 1.11
C TYR A 587 5.48 -20.33 0.65
N LEU A 588 6.73 -19.86 0.77
CA LEU A 588 7.90 -20.65 0.44
C LEU A 588 8.01 -21.89 1.34
N ILE A 589 7.84 -21.76 2.66
CA ILE A 589 7.87 -22.90 3.58
C ILE A 589 6.67 -23.84 3.35
N SER A 590 5.48 -23.28 3.07
CA SER A 590 4.27 -24.08 2.82
C SER A 590 4.39 -24.92 1.56
N THR A 591 5.24 -24.53 0.61
CA THR A 591 5.44 -25.22 -0.68
C THR A 591 6.69 -26.11 -0.70
N ASP A 592 7.83 -25.57 -0.28
CA ASP A 592 9.15 -26.19 -0.42
C ASP A 592 9.70 -26.72 0.93
N GLY A 593 9.01 -26.48 2.06
CA GLY A 593 9.49 -26.83 3.40
C GLY A 593 10.57 -25.89 3.93
N TRP A 594 11.13 -26.22 5.10
CA TRP A 594 12.14 -25.39 5.77
C TRP A 594 13.56 -25.56 5.21
N ASP A 595 13.90 -26.77 4.76
CA ASP A 595 15.28 -27.22 4.53
C ASP A 595 16.02 -26.45 3.42
N GLN A 596 15.72 -26.75 2.15
CA GLN A 596 16.37 -26.10 1.00
C GLN A 596 16.28 -24.56 1.04
N PRO A 597 15.09 -23.96 1.28
CA PRO A 597 14.95 -22.51 1.33
C PRO A 597 15.86 -21.80 2.36
N ALA A 598 16.16 -22.46 3.49
CA ALA A 598 16.98 -21.89 4.55
C ALA A 598 18.48 -22.16 4.36
N ARG A 599 18.86 -23.35 3.89
CA ARG A 599 20.25 -23.83 3.88
C ARG A 599 20.99 -23.63 2.56
N GLN A 600 20.28 -23.41 1.46
CA GLN A 600 20.93 -23.23 0.16
C GLN A 600 21.26 -21.75 -0.09
N ALA A 601 22.51 -21.38 0.17
CA ALA A 601 23.02 -20.05 -0.14
C ALA A 601 23.22 -19.85 -1.65
N TYR A 602 22.84 -18.68 -2.14
CA TYR A 602 23.13 -18.21 -3.49
C TYR A 602 23.66 -16.77 -3.44
N ARG A 603 24.27 -16.35 -4.56
CA ARG A 603 24.78 -15.00 -4.72
C ARG A 603 23.73 -14.07 -5.29
N LYS A 604 23.46 -12.95 -4.60
CA LYS A 604 22.65 -11.85 -5.13
C LYS A 604 23.29 -11.27 -6.37
N THR A 605 22.46 -11.01 -7.37
CA THR A 605 22.85 -10.26 -8.55
C THR A 605 22.22 -8.87 -8.53
N LYS A 606 22.94 -7.89 -9.08
CA LYS A 606 22.46 -6.54 -9.32
C LYS A 606 22.51 -6.21 -10.80
N THR A 607 21.48 -5.53 -11.26
CA THR A 607 21.36 -5.07 -12.65
C THR A 607 21.72 -3.60 -12.74
N THR A 608 22.68 -3.26 -13.60
CA THR A 608 23.09 -1.88 -13.87
C THR A 608 22.84 -1.54 -15.34
N LYS A 609 22.16 -0.42 -15.60
CA LYS A 609 21.95 0.11 -16.96
C LYS A 609 22.98 1.22 -17.21
N THR A 610 23.90 1.01 -18.17
CA THR A 610 24.85 2.04 -18.62
C THR A 610 24.78 2.16 -20.14
N LYS A 611 24.50 3.36 -20.66
CA LYS A 611 24.36 3.64 -22.11
C LYS A 611 23.44 2.65 -22.85
N GLY A 612 22.28 2.35 -22.27
CA GLY A 612 21.28 1.44 -22.86
C GLY A 612 21.66 -0.05 -22.83
N LYS A 613 22.83 -0.43 -22.27
CA LYS A 613 23.20 -1.83 -22.05
C LYS A 613 22.94 -2.22 -20.60
N THR A 614 22.21 -3.32 -20.42
CA THR A 614 21.94 -3.95 -19.13
C THR A 614 23.08 -4.90 -18.79
N LYS A 615 23.77 -4.67 -17.66
CA LYS A 615 24.80 -5.57 -17.12
C LYS A 615 24.35 -6.11 -15.78
N VAL A 616 24.23 -7.43 -15.69
CA VAL A 616 24.03 -8.16 -14.43
C VAL A 616 25.40 -8.48 -13.84
N SER A 617 25.59 -8.22 -12.55
CA SER A 617 26.84 -8.50 -11.83
C SER A 617 26.55 -8.93 -10.41
N ASP A 618 27.42 -9.72 -9.80
CA ASP A 618 27.25 -10.15 -8.42
C ASP A 618 27.39 -8.97 -7.44
N VAL A 619 26.54 -8.97 -6.41
CA VAL A 619 26.72 -8.12 -5.23
C VAL A 619 27.96 -8.63 -4.50
N LYS A 620 28.89 -7.76 -4.09
CA LYS A 620 30.13 -8.17 -3.40
C LYS A 620 29.95 -8.21 -1.88
N GLY A 621 30.84 -8.92 -1.17
CA GLY A 621 30.86 -8.98 0.29
C GLY A 621 29.90 -10.03 0.88
N PRO A 622 29.93 -10.23 2.19
CA PRO A 622 29.15 -11.26 2.88
C PRO A 622 27.63 -11.04 2.73
N HIS A 623 27.17 -9.79 2.70
CA HIS A 623 25.76 -9.45 2.44
C HIS A 623 25.30 -9.69 0.99
N GLY A 624 26.24 -10.01 0.09
CA GLY A 624 25.95 -10.48 -1.26
C GLY A 624 25.47 -11.93 -1.30
N LEU A 625 25.66 -12.71 -0.23
CA LEU A 625 25.11 -14.06 -0.08
C LEU A 625 23.77 -14.02 0.67
N GLU A 626 22.86 -14.90 0.30
CA GLU A 626 21.66 -15.20 1.08
C GLU A 626 21.10 -16.58 0.73
N SER A 627 20.24 -17.14 1.58
CA SER A 627 19.30 -18.17 1.16
C SER A 627 17.94 -17.56 0.84
N LYS A 628 17.02 -18.34 0.26
CA LYS A 628 15.69 -17.81 -0.08
C LYS A 628 14.91 -17.36 1.16
N LEU A 629 15.15 -17.97 2.31
CA LEU A 629 14.47 -17.69 3.58
C LEU A 629 15.30 -16.83 4.55
N LEU A 630 16.64 -16.94 4.55
CA LEU A 630 17.49 -16.27 5.53
C LEU A 630 18.53 -15.37 4.86
N PRO A 631 18.41 -14.03 5.01
CA PRO A 631 19.48 -13.09 4.67
C PRO A 631 20.75 -13.31 5.53
N ALA A 632 21.94 -13.11 4.95
CA ALA A 632 23.23 -13.37 5.63
C ALA A 632 23.40 -12.61 6.96
N ARG A 633 22.80 -11.43 7.09
CA ARG A 633 22.89 -10.62 8.33
C ARG A 633 22.47 -11.38 9.60
N TYR A 634 21.53 -12.32 9.50
CA TYR A 634 21.07 -13.10 10.65
C TYR A 634 22.09 -14.16 11.06
N LEU A 635 22.75 -14.79 10.08
CA LEU A 635 23.84 -15.73 10.35
C LEU A 635 25.07 -14.99 10.88
N ILE A 636 25.39 -13.82 10.31
CA ILE A 636 26.51 -12.98 10.77
C ILE A 636 26.30 -12.57 12.23
N ALA A 637 25.11 -12.08 12.57
CA ALA A 637 24.80 -11.68 13.94
C ALA A 637 24.88 -12.84 14.95
N ARG A 638 24.62 -14.08 14.53
CA ARG A 638 24.57 -15.26 15.41
C ARG A 638 25.90 -15.99 15.52
N PHE A 639 26.54 -16.27 14.39
CA PHE A 639 27.72 -17.13 14.30
C PHE A 639 29.03 -16.37 14.11
N PHE A 640 28.97 -15.10 13.70
CA PHE A 640 30.13 -14.25 13.45
C PHE A 640 30.09 -12.98 14.31
N ALA A 641 29.58 -13.09 15.55
CA ALA A 641 29.37 -11.93 16.42
C ALA A 641 30.70 -11.25 16.81
N GLU A 642 31.78 -12.01 16.94
CA GLU A 642 33.11 -11.47 17.26
C GLU A 642 33.71 -10.74 16.05
N GLU A 643 33.61 -11.33 14.86
CA GLU A 643 34.04 -10.72 13.60
C GLU A 643 33.21 -9.48 13.27
N GLN A 644 31.90 -9.50 13.54
CA GLN A 644 31.03 -8.33 13.41
C GLN A 644 31.47 -7.21 14.35
N ALA A 645 31.78 -7.51 15.60
CA ALA A 645 32.30 -6.51 16.55
C ALA A 645 33.66 -5.94 16.09
N GLN A 646 34.53 -6.76 15.49
CA GLN A 646 35.78 -6.30 14.88
C GLN A 646 35.54 -5.42 13.66
N LEU A 647 34.58 -5.77 12.79
CA LEU A 647 34.17 -4.94 11.66
C LEU A 647 33.63 -3.59 12.13
N ASP A 648 32.78 -3.56 13.15
CA ASP A 648 32.23 -2.33 13.73
C ASP A 648 33.35 -1.44 14.29
N ALA A 649 34.32 -2.02 14.99
CA ALA A 649 35.49 -1.30 15.50
C ALA A 649 36.36 -0.73 14.37
N LEU A 650 36.59 -1.49 13.30
CA LEU A 650 37.35 -1.02 12.13
C LEU A 650 36.60 0.04 11.33
N ASN A 651 35.27 -0.04 11.24
CA ASN A 651 34.45 0.99 10.61
C ASN A 651 34.50 2.31 11.41
N ALA A 652 34.40 2.24 12.74
CA ALA A 652 34.57 3.41 13.62
C ALA A 652 35.99 3.99 13.50
N ASP A 653 37.01 3.14 13.38
CA ASP A 653 38.39 3.56 13.15
C ASP A 653 38.57 4.24 11.79
N LEU A 654 37.90 3.73 10.75
CA LEU A 654 37.89 4.30 9.41
C LEU A 654 37.21 5.67 9.38
N GLU A 655 36.05 5.81 10.02
CA GLU A 655 35.36 7.09 10.16
C GLU A 655 36.22 8.12 10.88
N THR A 656 36.81 7.73 12.02
CA THR A 656 37.73 8.58 12.79
C THR A 656 38.94 9.01 11.95
N ALA A 657 39.62 8.06 11.29
CA ALA A 657 40.77 8.36 10.46
C ALA A 657 40.42 9.24 9.25
N THR A 658 39.23 9.08 8.69
CA THR A 658 38.73 9.90 7.58
C THR A 658 38.43 11.33 8.05
N ALA A 659 37.77 11.48 9.20
CA ALA A 659 37.51 12.78 9.82
C ALA A 659 38.82 13.52 10.11
N THR A 660 39.78 12.88 10.80
CA THR A 660 41.09 13.48 11.09
C THR A 660 41.84 13.86 9.81
N LYS A 661 41.82 13.02 8.78
CA LYS A 661 42.45 13.35 7.49
C LYS A 661 41.82 14.58 6.84
N ASN A 662 40.50 14.69 6.87
CA ASN A 662 39.77 15.83 6.29
C ASN A 662 40.02 17.10 7.10
N GLU A 663 40.00 17.04 8.44
CA GLU A 663 40.34 18.17 9.32
C GLU A 663 41.75 18.68 9.04
N LEU A 664 42.76 17.79 8.97
CA LEU A 664 44.13 18.18 8.64
C LEU A 664 44.26 18.77 7.22
N ALA A 665 43.43 18.31 6.28
CA ALA A 665 43.40 18.85 4.93
C ALA A 665 42.76 20.26 4.89
N GLU A 666 41.72 20.50 5.68
CA GLU A 666 41.07 21.81 5.78
C GLU A 666 41.94 22.81 6.55
N GLU A 667 42.59 22.38 7.64
CA GLU A 667 43.43 23.24 8.48
C GLU A 667 44.76 23.62 7.82
N HIS A 668 45.42 22.66 7.16
CA HIS A 668 46.77 22.87 6.63
C HIS A 668 46.85 22.90 5.10
N GLY A 669 45.75 22.64 4.38
CA GLY A 669 45.71 22.61 2.91
C GLY A 669 45.36 23.94 2.22
N THR A 670 45.19 25.02 2.97
CA THR A 670 44.95 26.37 2.43
C THR A 670 46.20 26.97 1.79
N GLU A 671 46.08 28.07 1.02
CA GLU A 671 47.24 28.72 0.36
C GLU A 671 48.36 29.11 1.35
N ASP A 672 48.00 29.50 2.58
CA ASP A 672 48.95 29.82 3.67
C ASP A 672 49.15 28.67 4.68
N GLY A 673 48.65 27.47 4.38
CA GLY A 673 48.67 26.32 5.28
C GLY A 673 49.99 25.54 5.26
N LEU A 674 50.28 24.79 6.33
CA LEU A 674 51.50 24.00 6.50
C LEU A 674 51.70 22.88 5.46
N LEU A 675 50.68 22.57 4.66
CA LEU A 675 50.66 21.58 3.58
C LEU A 675 50.19 22.21 2.25
N SER A 676 50.53 23.48 1.99
CA SER A 676 50.17 24.20 0.76
C SER A 676 51.03 23.83 -0.45
N GLU A 677 52.28 23.40 -0.25
CA GLU A 677 53.21 23.08 -1.34
C GLU A 677 52.93 21.79 -2.16
N PRO A 678 52.39 20.69 -1.59
CA PRO A 678 52.03 19.51 -2.37
C PRO A 678 50.93 19.80 -3.43
N ASP A 679 51.16 19.38 -4.69
CA ASP A 679 50.21 19.54 -5.82
C ASP A 679 48.77 19.06 -5.54
N SER A 680 48.62 18.08 -4.63
CA SER A 680 47.33 17.66 -4.07
C SER A 680 47.57 16.87 -2.79
N LEU A 681 46.63 16.98 -1.84
CA LEU A 681 46.67 16.29 -0.56
C LEU A 681 46.34 14.80 -0.69
N THR A 682 47.28 14.08 -1.29
CA THR A 682 47.30 12.62 -1.34
C THR A 682 48.49 12.11 -0.54
N LYS A 683 48.37 10.92 0.05
CA LYS A 683 49.47 10.27 0.77
C LYS A 683 50.78 10.30 -0.01
N THR A 684 50.73 10.04 -1.32
CA THR A 684 51.92 10.02 -2.19
C THR A 684 52.61 11.38 -2.26
N ASN A 685 51.85 12.46 -2.44
CA ASN A 685 52.41 13.80 -2.62
C ASN A 685 52.89 14.40 -1.31
N VAL A 686 52.12 14.22 -0.22
CA VAL A 686 52.54 14.67 1.11
C VAL A 686 53.81 13.92 1.57
N ASN A 687 53.96 12.64 1.21
CA ASN A 687 55.18 11.89 1.52
C ASN A 687 56.40 12.36 0.71
N LYS A 688 56.21 12.82 -0.54
CA LYS A 688 57.28 13.47 -1.32
C LYS A 688 57.70 14.79 -0.68
N PHE A 689 56.72 15.59 -0.27
CA PHE A 689 56.95 16.86 0.43
C PHE A 689 57.72 16.64 1.73
N LEU A 690 57.27 15.72 2.60
CA LEU A 690 57.96 15.33 3.83
C LEU A 690 59.42 14.91 3.58
N THR A 691 59.68 14.21 2.46
CA THR A 691 61.04 13.79 2.10
C THR A 691 61.94 14.97 1.70
N ALA A 692 61.38 15.97 1.02
CA ALA A 692 62.10 17.18 0.60
C ALA A 692 62.50 18.06 1.79
N ILE A 693 61.61 18.23 2.76
CA ILE A 693 61.82 19.10 3.93
C ILE A 693 62.53 18.39 5.11
N LYS A 694 62.80 17.09 5.00
CA LYS A 694 63.27 16.24 6.12
C LYS A 694 64.52 16.76 6.84
N LYS A 695 65.46 17.37 6.12
CA LYS A 695 66.74 17.86 6.66
C LYS A 695 66.74 19.34 7.00
N ASP A 696 65.64 20.04 6.74
CA ASP A 696 65.53 21.46 7.01
C ASP A 696 65.22 21.69 8.51
N PRO A 697 66.06 22.40 9.28
CA PRO A 697 65.79 22.68 10.68
C PRO A 697 64.58 23.59 10.89
N ASP A 698 64.24 24.43 9.92
CA ASP A 698 63.24 25.50 10.07
C ASP A 698 61.82 25.00 9.78
N MET A 699 61.66 23.90 9.03
CA MET A 699 60.37 23.32 8.62
C MET A 699 59.80 22.30 9.62
N THR A 700 59.80 22.63 10.91
CA THR A 700 59.46 21.65 11.97
C THR A 700 57.96 21.40 12.09
N GLU A 701 57.14 22.44 11.88
CA GLU A 701 55.68 22.37 11.98
C GLU A 701 55.07 21.71 10.73
N GLU A 702 55.61 22.00 9.55
CA GLU A 702 55.25 21.39 8.27
C GLU A 702 55.56 19.89 8.25
N ARG A 703 56.70 19.49 8.85
CA ARG A 703 57.02 18.07 9.06
C ARG A 703 56.00 17.39 9.96
N ALA A 704 55.64 18.02 11.08
CA ALA A 704 54.65 17.46 12.01
C ALA A 704 53.26 17.31 11.35
N ALA A 705 52.81 18.33 10.61
CA ALA A 705 51.55 18.30 9.86
C ALA A 705 51.56 17.21 8.77
N ALA A 706 52.66 17.08 8.03
CA ALA A 706 52.81 16.07 6.99
C ALA A 706 52.84 14.64 7.58
N GLU A 707 53.54 14.44 8.69
CA GLU A 707 53.57 13.16 9.42
C GLU A 707 52.19 12.79 9.96
N ALA A 708 51.44 13.74 10.55
CA ALA A 708 50.09 13.53 11.04
C ALA A 708 49.12 13.16 9.89
N PHE A 709 49.19 13.87 8.76
CA PHE A 709 48.37 13.57 7.59
C PHE A 709 48.66 12.19 6.99
N ILE A 710 49.96 11.83 6.88
CA ILE A 710 50.37 10.50 6.41
C ILE A 710 49.92 9.41 7.39
N ALA A 711 50.01 9.66 8.70
CA ALA A 711 49.52 8.74 9.72
C ALA A 711 48.01 8.51 9.61
N ALA A 712 47.21 9.57 9.42
CA ALA A 712 45.77 9.46 9.17
C ALA A 712 45.46 8.65 7.91
N CYS A 713 46.17 8.91 6.80
CA CYS A 713 46.05 8.14 5.56
C CYS A 713 46.45 6.66 5.72
N ASN A 714 47.46 6.36 6.54
CA ASN A 714 47.90 5.00 6.84
C ASN A 714 46.84 4.26 7.67
N ARG A 715 46.28 4.92 8.69
CA ARG A 715 45.21 4.37 9.53
C ARG A 715 43.96 4.09 8.71
N GLU A 716 43.54 5.04 7.86
CA GLU A 716 42.42 4.86 6.92
C GLU A 716 42.63 3.65 5.98
N SER A 717 43.86 3.52 5.42
CA SER A 717 44.20 2.41 4.53
C SER A 717 44.24 1.07 5.26
N ALA A 718 44.77 1.04 6.49
CA ALA A 718 44.82 -0.15 7.33
C ALA A 718 43.42 -0.61 7.73
N ALA A 719 42.55 0.32 8.15
CA ALA A 719 41.15 0.03 8.47
C ALA A 719 40.40 -0.52 7.26
N LYS A 720 40.51 0.13 6.09
CA LYS A 720 39.93 -0.37 4.82
C LYS A 720 40.38 -1.78 4.46
N LYS A 721 41.67 -2.08 4.66
CA LYS A 721 42.21 -3.41 4.40
C LYS A 721 41.66 -4.42 5.40
N GLY A 722 41.66 -4.10 6.69
CA GLY A 722 41.10 -4.95 7.75
C GLY A 722 39.63 -5.29 7.51
N ILE A 723 38.81 -4.29 7.13
CA ILE A 723 37.40 -4.49 6.79
C ILE A 723 37.28 -5.49 5.64
N LYS A 724 38.00 -5.26 4.54
CA LYS A 724 37.95 -6.14 3.36
C LYS A 724 38.41 -7.57 3.69
N ASP A 725 39.46 -7.72 4.47
CA ASP A 725 40.01 -9.02 4.85
C ASP A 725 38.99 -9.79 5.71
N LEU A 726 38.38 -9.15 6.72
CA LEU A 726 37.31 -9.75 7.54
C LEU A 726 36.04 -10.06 6.74
N GLU A 727 35.59 -9.14 5.89
CA GLU A 727 34.44 -9.39 5.00
C GLU A 727 34.69 -10.61 4.12
N THR A 728 35.91 -10.79 3.60
CA THR A 728 36.29 -11.95 2.79
C THR A 728 36.29 -13.23 3.61
N THR A 729 36.75 -13.20 4.86
CA THR A 729 36.70 -14.35 5.78
C THR A 729 35.25 -14.78 6.00
N ILE A 730 34.38 -13.86 6.43
CA ILE A 730 32.95 -14.13 6.65
C ILE A 730 32.29 -14.64 5.36
N GLU A 731 32.58 -14.01 4.22
CA GLU A 731 32.04 -14.39 2.91
C GLU A 731 32.40 -15.82 2.49
N ASN A 732 33.60 -16.31 2.84
CA ASN A 732 34.05 -17.66 2.51
C ASN A 732 33.43 -18.73 3.43
N GLU A 733 33.17 -18.40 4.69
CA GLU A 733 32.64 -19.34 5.70
C GLU A 733 31.10 -19.41 5.71
N LEU A 734 30.43 -18.33 5.26
CA LEU A 734 28.98 -18.24 5.20
C LEU A 734 28.31 -19.43 4.48
N PRO A 735 28.73 -19.88 3.28
CA PRO A 735 28.09 -20.99 2.58
C PRO A 735 28.07 -22.30 3.38
N GLU A 736 29.18 -22.63 4.07
CA GLU A 736 29.24 -23.81 4.93
C GLU A 736 28.38 -23.63 6.19
N THR A 737 28.36 -22.42 6.74
CA THR A 737 27.49 -22.08 7.87
C THR A 737 26.01 -22.29 7.52
N TYR A 738 25.58 -21.84 6.34
CA TYR A 738 24.22 -22.09 5.84
C TYR A 738 23.91 -23.58 5.69
N ALA A 739 24.82 -24.34 5.09
CA ALA A 739 24.63 -25.77 4.83
C ALA A 739 24.51 -26.60 6.12
N ASN A 740 25.20 -26.16 7.19
CA ASN A 740 25.29 -26.90 8.46
C ASN A 740 24.26 -26.49 9.51
N LEU A 741 23.37 -25.52 9.23
CA LEU A 741 22.33 -25.11 10.18
C LEU A 741 21.44 -26.31 10.58
N THR A 742 21.24 -26.55 11.87
CA THR A 742 20.25 -27.53 12.35
C THR A 742 18.82 -27.04 12.13
N ASP A 743 17.83 -27.94 12.17
CA ASP A 743 16.41 -27.55 12.01
C ASP A 743 15.97 -26.55 13.09
N GLU A 744 16.47 -26.73 14.32
CA GLU A 744 16.20 -25.84 15.46
C GLU A 744 16.83 -24.45 15.26
N GLU A 745 18.07 -24.38 14.76
CA GLU A 745 18.72 -23.11 14.43
C GLU A 745 18.01 -22.38 13.29
N VAL A 746 17.58 -23.09 12.24
CA VAL A 746 16.79 -22.48 11.16
C VAL A 746 15.53 -21.84 11.71
N LYS A 747 14.76 -22.57 12.53
CA LYS A 747 13.51 -22.04 13.10
C LYS A 747 13.78 -20.87 14.03
N THR A 748 14.78 -20.96 14.90
CA THR A 748 15.17 -19.84 15.78
C THR A 748 15.54 -18.59 14.97
N LEU A 749 16.38 -18.72 13.95
CA LEU A 749 16.81 -17.58 13.13
C LEU A 749 15.65 -16.95 12.34
N VAL A 750 14.73 -17.77 11.84
CA VAL A 750 13.61 -17.29 11.01
C VAL A 750 12.47 -16.74 11.88
N VAL A 751 12.00 -17.52 12.85
CA VAL A 751 10.84 -17.17 13.67
C VAL A 751 11.22 -16.11 14.69
N GLU A 752 12.28 -16.32 15.45
CA GLU A 752 12.63 -15.42 16.54
C GLU A 752 13.46 -14.22 16.08
N ASP A 753 14.60 -14.47 15.43
CA ASP A 753 15.57 -13.42 15.13
C ASP A 753 15.19 -12.58 13.90
N LYS A 754 14.38 -13.14 12.99
CA LYS A 754 13.89 -12.44 11.79
C LYS A 754 12.46 -11.94 11.96
N TRP A 755 11.47 -12.82 12.11
CA TRP A 755 10.06 -12.42 12.10
C TRP A 755 9.63 -11.69 13.36
N LEU A 756 9.76 -12.33 14.54
CA LEU A 756 9.26 -11.78 15.79
C LEU A 756 10.13 -10.64 16.32
N ALA A 757 11.44 -10.63 16.06
CA ALA A 757 12.31 -9.50 16.38
C ALA A 757 11.98 -8.25 15.55
N HIS A 758 11.61 -8.41 14.26
CA HIS A 758 11.15 -7.29 13.46
C HIS A 758 9.88 -6.66 14.04
N LEU A 759 8.90 -7.51 14.40
CA LEU A 759 7.66 -7.04 15.02
C LEU A 759 7.90 -6.41 16.40
N ASP A 760 8.82 -6.95 17.21
CA ASP A 760 9.21 -6.36 18.50
C ASP A 760 9.76 -4.94 18.33
N ALA A 761 10.64 -4.75 17.35
CA ALA A 761 11.22 -3.44 17.04
C ALA A 761 10.15 -2.45 16.54
N ALA A 762 9.28 -2.88 15.63
CA ALA A 762 8.21 -2.05 15.08
C ALA A 762 7.20 -1.62 16.15
N ILE A 763 6.76 -2.54 17.00
CA ILE A 763 5.81 -2.27 18.08
C ILE A 763 6.44 -1.42 19.17
N THR A 764 7.71 -1.66 19.53
CA THR A 764 8.45 -0.80 20.47
C THR A 764 8.53 0.64 19.94
N ALA A 765 8.79 0.82 18.64
CA ALA A 765 8.81 2.14 18.02
C ALA A 765 7.42 2.81 18.02
N GLU A 766 6.33 2.06 17.89
CA GLU A 766 4.96 2.58 18.02
C GLU A 766 4.69 3.10 19.45
N LEU A 767 5.18 2.39 20.47
CA LEU A 767 5.03 2.82 21.86
C LEU A 767 5.82 4.10 22.16
N ASP A 768 7.03 4.23 21.61
CA ASP A 768 7.84 5.44 21.73
C ASP A 768 7.17 6.63 21.01
N ARG A 769 6.38 6.37 19.96
CA ARG A 769 5.59 7.38 19.27
C ARG A 769 4.55 8.02 20.19
N ALA A 770 3.98 7.30 21.16
CA ALA A 770 3.04 7.89 22.11
C ALA A 770 3.69 9.03 22.91
N GLY A 771 4.92 8.85 23.37
CA GLY A 771 5.72 9.88 24.04
C GLY A 771 6.10 11.03 23.11
N GLN A 772 6.45 10.72 21.85
CA GLN A 772 6.73 11.74 20.84
C GLN A 772 5.51 12.61 20.52
N THR A 773 4.33 12.01 20.39
CA THR A 773 3.08 12.71 20.13
C THR A 773 2.75 13.67 21.26
N LEU A 774 2.91 13.23 22.51
CA LEU A 774 2.75 14.10 23.67
C LEU A 774 3.75 15.27 23.63
N ALA A 775 5.05 14.98 23.42
CA ALA A 775 6.08 16.01 23.37
C ALA A 775 5.80 17.05 22.27
N ASN A 776 5.49 16.60 21.05
CA ASN A 776 5.15 17.47 19.93
C ASN A 776 3.94 18.35 20.25
N ARG A 777 2.90 17.75 20.85
CA ARG A 777 1.70 18.47 21.21
C ARG A 777 1.95 19.55 22.25
N LEU A 778 2.79 19.25 23.25
CA LEU A 778 3.20 20.23 24.26
C LEU A 778 4.09 21.33 23.67
N THR A 779 4.97 21.00 22.73
CA THR A 779 5.76 22.01 21.99
C THR A 779 4.83 22.97 21.25
N VAL A 780 3.85 22.47 20.50
CA VAL A 780 2.88 23.30 19.77
C VAL A 780 2.10 24.22 20.71
N LEU A 781 1.62 23.70 21.85
CA LEU A 781 0.90 24.52 22.84
C LEU A 781 1.81 25.56 23.50
N SER A 782 3.07 25.22 23.77
CA SER A 782 4.02 26.14 24.37
C SER A 782 4.46 27.24 23.41
N GLU A 783 4.73 26.92 22.14
CA GLU A 783 5.08 27.89 21.10
C GLU A 783 3.94 28.87 20.85
N ARG A 784 2.71 28.36 20.86
CA ARG A 784 1.52 29.16 20.61
C ARG A 784 1.35 30.35 21.54
N TYR A 785 1.63 30.16 22.83
CA TYR A 785 1.44 31.19 23.87
C TYR A 785 2.78 31.73 24.39
N ALA A 786 3.85 31.55 23.62
CA ALA A 786 5.22 31.93 23.97
C ALA A 786 5.42 33.45 23.94
N ASP A 787 5.10 34.02 22.79
CA ASP A 787 5.37 35.41 22.46
C ASP A 787 4.07 36.19 22.61
N THR A 788 4.02 37.01 23.64
CA THR A 788 2.83 37.81 23.93
C THR A 788 2.71 38.95 22.93
N LEU A 789 1.47 39.40 22.65
CA LEU A 789 1.24 40.55 21.77
C LEU A 789 2.10 41.78 22.14
N PRO A 790 2.26 42.17 23.43
CA PRO A 790 3.14 43.27 23.79
C PRO A 790 4.62 43.04 23.43
N GLN A 791 5.13 41.81 23.57
CA GLN A 791 6.51 41.47 23.20
C GLN A 791 6.70 41.52 21.68
N LEU A 792 5.75 41.01 20.92
CA LEU A 792 5.77 41.05 19.46
C LEU A 792 5.70 42.49 18.95
N SER A 793 4.86 43.35 19.53
CA SER A 793 4.83 44.77 19.20
C SER A 793 6.17 45.44 19.46
N LEU A 794 6.79 45.20 20.62
CA LEU A 794 8.09 45.79 20.95
C LEU A 794 9.22 45.27 20.05
N ALA A 795 9.19 44.00 19.68
CA ALA A 795 10.14 43.41 18.73
C ALA A 795 9.95 43.99 17.31
N ALA A 796 8.70 44.18 16.88
CA ALA A 796 8.37 44.80 15.60
C ALA A 796 8.88 46.25 15.54
N ASP A 797 8.60 47.05 16.58
CA ASP A 797 9.10 48.43 16.69
C ASP A 797 10.63 48.48 16.64
N GLY A 798 11.30 47.53 17.31
CA GLY A 798 12.76 47.41 17.30
C GLY A 798 13.33 47.01 15.94
N LEU A 799 12.68 46.10 15.21
CA LEU A 799 13.07 45.70 13.86
C LEU A 799 12.80 46.83 12.85
N GLU A 800 11.68 47.53 12.96
CA GLU A 800 11.35 48.70 12.16
C GLU A 800 12.43 49.77 12.32
N ALA A 801 12.82 50.09 13.56
CA ALA A 801 13.89 51.03 13.85
C ALA A 801 15.23 50.63 13.19
N LYS A 802 15.58 49.33 13.21
CA LYS A 802 16.79 48.82 12.53
C LYS A 802 16.70 48.98 11.01
N VAL A 803 15.57 48.64 10.40
CA VAL A 803 15.36 48.79 8.96
C VAL A 803 15.46 50.26 8.55
N ILE A 804 14.82 51.16 9.29
CA ILE A 804 14.91 52.61 9.06
C ILE A 804 16.37 53.09 9.15
N ALA A 805 17.13 52.61 10.14
CA ALA A 805 18.56 52.95 10.27
C ALA A 805 19.40 52.45 9.08
N HIS A 806 19.18 51.22 8.61
CA HIS A 806 19.86 50.68 7.43
C HIS A 806 19.52 51.45 6.16
N LEU A 807 18.24 51.78 5.94
CA LEU A 807 17.79 52.58 4.79
C LEU A 807 18.44 53.96 4.78
N LYS A 808 18.54 54.60 5.96
CA LYS A 808 19.24 55.88 6.12
C LYS A 808 20.72 55.78 5.75
N ASN A 809 21.40 54.71 6.18
CA ASN A 809 22.80 54.45 5.82
C ASN A 809 22.99 54.20 4.31
N MET A 810 21.96 53.69 3.62
CA MET A 810 21.94 53.52 2.15
C MET A 810 21.59 54.80 1.38
N GLY A 811 21.41 55.94 2.06
CA GLY A 811 21.09 57.22 1.44
C GLY A 811 19.59 57.44 1.16
N TYR A 812 18.72 56.57 1.67
CA TYR A 812 17.26 56.74 1.57
C TYR A 812 16.77 57.64 2.72
N ALA A 813 16.16 58.78 2.39
CA ALA A 813 15.55 59.68 3.36
C ALA A 813 14.03 59.59 3.27
N TRP A 814 13.39 59.03 4.30
CA TRP A 814 11.93 59.14 4.47
C TRP A 814 11.56 60.62 4.63
N LYS A 815 10.64 61.12 3.81
CA LYS A 815 10.07 62.47 3.94
C LYS A 815 8.95 62.50 4.96
#